data_AF-A0A938P9M3-F1
#
_entry.id   AF-A0A938P9M3-F1
#
_cell.length_a   1.000
_cell.length_b   1.000
_cell.length_c   1.000
_cell.angle_alpha   90.00
_cell.angle_beta   90.00
_cell.angle_gamma   90.00
#
_symmetry.space_group_name_H-M   'P 1'
#
loop_
_entity.id
_entity.type
_entity.pdbx_description
1 polymer ?
#
loop_
_entity_poly.entity_id
_entity_poly.type
_entity_poly.pdbx_seq_one_letter_code
_entity_poly.pdbx_strand_id
1 'polypeptide(L)'
;DAIDAYERKLVKQIEVAAATVEGAHNRPYVKLLAVTSKRGAPTAKVELDIETPGGVQRKTQIVQDGDNLEMTTGRAVYHDCRIGEINARKGAEFMELRVPGGEQYLKPGEAYGDVQALAFQRELIRRTIKEHLDKEMRLRPQGIKVLSLFFIDHVENYRQYDADGNAVKGPYAAIFEEEYRRFANHPDYCTLFKEVDLSRAAEEVHDGYFSIDKKGGWTDTDEGNQGSRENAERAYNLIMKDKERLLSFETPLKFIFSHSALREGWDNPNVFQICALREMGSERERRQTIGRGLRICVNQEGERVRGFEVNTLTVIATERYEQFAENLQKEIEADTGIRFGIVEKHQFAAVVVRDADGVEAPLGFEQSKVIWEHLRDGGMIDGKGKVQEALKRALRDDTLAVPEAFEPQRERIAAILRKLAGGLVIKDADGRRPVRPRQAILHGPQFKALWDRIKHKTTYRVEFDNEKLIASCIEALQKGPAIPKARLQWRKADLQIGKAGVEARERAGAATVTLDETDIELPDLLTELQDRTQLTRRTICRILVDSGRLDDFKRNPQQFIEIAGEAINRSKRLAIVDGIKYQRIGDSEYYAQELFEKEELTGYLKNMLSETKKSVYESVVCDSEVESGFADDLEKNDAVKVYAKLPGWFKVPTPLGSYNPDWAVLIETPDGERLYFVVETKGGLFTDDVGDRESAKIECGKAHFKALAVHEAPAAYVVANKFADVLARV
;
A
#
# COMPACT_ATOMS: atom_id res chain seq x y z
N ASP A 1 -7.88 -8.57 7.02
CA ASP A 1 -8.54 -7.43 6.34
C ASP A 1 -7.49 -6.52 5.70
N ALA A 2 -7.85 -5.30 5.27
CA ALA A 2 -6.95 -4.39 4.55
C ALA A 2 -5.74 -3.93 5.40
N ILE A 3 -5.91 -3.82 6.72
CA ILE A 3 -4.83 -3.46 7.64
C ILE A 3 -3.84 -4.62 7.76
N ASP A 4 -4.35 -5.85 7.96
CA ASP A 4 -3.47 -7.03 8.03
C ASP A 4 -2.69 -7.21 6.72
N ALA A 5 -3.32 -6.92 5.57
CA ALA A 5 -2.64 -7.00 4.28
C ALA A 5 -1.52 -5.97 4.15
N TYR A 6 -1.72 -4.75 4.68
CA TYR A 6 -0.71 -3.70 4.72
C TYR A 6 0.44 -4.07 5.66
N GLU A 7 0.15 -4.43 6.92
CA GLU A 7 1.16 -4.83 7.91
C GLU A 7 1.98 -6.04 7.45
N ARG A 8 1.34 -7.00 6.78
CA ARG A 8 2.00 -8.19 6.22
C ARG A 8 2.77 -7.90 4.91
N LYS A 9 2.90 -6.63 4.51
CA LYS A 9 3.53 -6.20 3.23
C LYS A 9 2.96 -6.95 2.01
N LEU A 10 1.66 -7.28 2.05
CA LEU A 10 0.92 -8.00 1.01
C LEU A 10 0.27 -7.06 -0.03
N VAL A 11 0.35 -5.76 0.22
CA VAL A 11 -0.07 -4.68 -0.70
C VAL A 11 1.03 -3.62 -0.76
N LYS A 12 0.99 -2.76 -1.78
CA LYS A 12 1.88 -1.60 -1.87
C LYS A 12 1.59 -0.61 -0.75
N GLN A 13 2.64 0.07 -0.30
CA GLN A 13 2.50 1.27 0.51
C GLN A 13 1.99 2.43 -0.35
N ILE A 14 1.28 3.38 0.27
CA ILE A 14 0.79 4.59 -0.41
C ILE A 14 1.66 5.77 0.03
N GLU A 15 2.20 6.50 -0.94
CA GLU A 15 2.72 7.84 -0.75
C GLU A 15 1.91 8.84 -1.60
N VAL A 16 1.81 10.08 -1.15
CA VAL A 16 1.10 11.15 -1.86
C VAL A 16 2.09 12.25 -2.22
N ALA A 17 2.09 12.64 -3.49
CA ALA A 17 2.73 13.87 -3.95
C ALA A 17 1.60 14.89 -4.18
N ALA A 18 1.41 15.78 -3.20
CA ALA A 18 0.38 16.81 -3.27
C ALA A 18 0.91 18.03 -4.03
N ALA A 19 0.21 18.43 -5.08
CA ALA A 19 0.49 19.72 -5.73
C ALA A 19 -0.41 20.78 -5.10
N THR A 20 0.12 21.55 -4.17
CA THR A 20 -0.57 22.70 -3.59
C THR A 20 -0.04 23.99 -4.20
N VAL A 21 -0.94 24.84 -4.64
CA VAL A 21 -0.57 26.20 -5.02
C VAL A 21 -0.60 27.04 -3.74
N GLU A 22 0.53 27.14 -3.05
CA GLU A 22 0.67 28.06 -1.92
C GLU A 22 1.12 29.45 -2.41
N GLY A 23 0.41 30.50 -1.99
CA GLY A 23 0.83 31.88 -2.24
C GLY A 23 0.63 32.41 -3.66
N ALA A 24 -0.19 31.78 -4.51
CA ALA A 24 -0.56 32.34 -5.83
C ALA A 24 -1.57 33.50 -5.76
N HIS A 25 -1.43 34.37 -4.77
CA HIS A 25 -2.21 35.60 -4.64
C HIS A 25 -1.50 36.80 -5.26
N ASN A 26 -0.35 36.59 -5.89
CA ASN A 26 0.50 37.65 -6.44
C ASN A 26 -0.06 38.30 -7.72
N ARG A 27 -1.20 37.82 -8.22
CA ARG A 27 -1.93 38.39 -9.37
C ARG A 27 -3.42 38.55 -9.01
N PRO A 28 -4.13 39.48 -9.66
CA PRO A 28 -5.58 39.61 -9.52
C PRO A 28 -6.30 38.35 -9.97
N TYR A 29 -7.08 37.72 -9.10
CA TYR A 29 -7.92 36.57 -9.42
C TYR A 29 -9.39 37.00 -9.52
N VAL A 30 -10.03 36.73 -10.66
CA VAL A 30 -11.45 37.04 -10.87
C VAL A 30 -12.12 35.90 -11.61
N LYS A 31 -13.00 35.14 -10.97
CA LYS A 31 -13.82 34.12 -11.64
C LYS A 31 -15.28 34.51 -11.68
N LEU A 32 -15.89 34.50 -12.87
CA LEU A 32 -17.32 34.77 -13.02
C LEU A 32 -18.11 33.51 -12.68
N LEU A 33 -18.98 33.56 -11.67
CA LEU A 33 -19.81 32.42 -11.27
C LEU A 33 -21.20 32.46 -11.92
N ALA A 34 -21.81 33.65 -11.95
CA ALA A 34 -23.13 33.85 -12.54
C ALA A 34 -23.37 35.32 -12.83
N VAL A 35 -24.24 35.60 -13.81
CA VAL A 35 -24.78 36.93 -14.07
C VAL A 35 -26.27 36.93 -13.76
N THR A 36 -26.76 37.98 -13.11
CA THR A 36 -28.19 38.13 -12.77
C THR A 36 -28.66 39.53 -13.17
N SER A 37 -29.92 39.65 -13.63
CA SER A 37 -30.58 40.94 -13.76
C SER A 37 -31.78 40.99 -12.83
N LYS A 38 -31.74 41.86 -11.82
CA LYS A 38 -32.91 42.16 -10.96
C LYS A 38 -33.16 43.66 -11.03
N ARG A 39 -34.37 44.06 -11.47
CA ARG A 39 -34.82 45.46 -11.59
C ARG A 39 -34.03 46.33 -12.58
N GLY A 40 -33.55 45.75 -13.68
CA GLY A 40 -32.97 46.50 -14.80
C GLY A 40 -31.48 46.82 -14.69
N ALA A 41 -30.83 46.52 -13.56
CA ALA A 41 -29.38 46.59 -13.42
C ALA A 41 -28.78 45.17 -13.47
N PRO A 42 -27.87 44.87 -14.42
CA PRO A 42 -27.15 43.59 -14.44
C PRO A 42 -26.08 43.59 -13.34
N THR A 43 -25.98 42.48 -12.62
CA THR A 43 -24.94 42.24 -11.60
C THR A 43 -24.26 40.91 -11.84
N ALA A 44 -22.99 40.82 -11.48
CA ALA A 44 -22.20 39.60 -11.57
C ALA A 44 -21.87 39.07 -10.17
N LYS A 45 -21.97 37.76 -9.99
CA LYS A 45 -21.45 37.04 -8.84
C LYS A 45 -20.07 36.54 -9.22
N VAL A 46 -19.04 37.07 -8.58
CA VAL A 46 -17.63 36.77 -8.86
C VAL A 46 -16.94 36.17 -7.65
N GLU A 47 -15.95 35.34 -7.88
CA GLU A 47 -15.05 34.84 -6.85
C GLU A 47 -13.72 35.60 -6.93
N LEU A 48 -13.25 36.14 -5.80
CA LEU A 48 -12.10 37.03 -5.68
C LEU A 48 -11.22 36.59 -4.51
N ASP A 49 -9.92 36.88 -4.59
CA ASP A 49 -9.02 36.77 -3.44
C ASP A 49 -9.10 38.06 -2.59
N ILE A 50 -9.64 37.97 -1.37
CA ILE A 50 -9.92 39.11 -0.47
C ILE A 50 -8.98 39.06 0.75
N GLU A 51 -8.45 40.22 1.16
CA GLU A 51 -7.67 40.36 2.38
C GLU A 51 -8.56 40.20 3.62
N THR A 52 -8.18 39.31 4.55
CA THR A 52 -8.90 39.12 5.82
C THR A 52 -7.93 39.13 6.99
N PRO A 53 -8.39 39.29 8.25
CA PRO A 53 -7.52 39.22 9.43
C PRO A 53 -6.75 37.89 9.57
N GLY A 54 -7.19 36.82 8.90
CA GLY A 54 -6.53 35.52 8.86
C GLY A 54 -5.68 35.27 7.60
N GLY A 55 -5.39 36.33 6.82
CA GLY A 55 -4.70 36.27 5.53
C GLY A 55 -5.64 36.37 4.33
N VAL A 56 -5.09 36.23 3.13
CA VAL A 56 -5.85 36.28 1.87
C VAL A 56 -6.72 35.03 1.72
N GLN A 57 -8.02 35.23 1.47
CA GLN A 57 -8.98 34.14 1.29
C GLN A 57 -9.84 34.35 0.05
N ARG A 58 -10.10 33.26 -0.68
CA ARG A 58 -10.99 33.28 -1.83
C ARG A 58 -12.45 33.33 -1.36
N LYS A 59 -13.18 34.37 -1.77
CA LYS A 59 -14.57 34.62 -1.35
C LYS A 59 -15.41 35.10 -2.52
N THR A 60 -16.70 34.78 -2.45
CA THR A 60 -17.67 35.24 -3.44
C THR A 60 -18.19 36.64 -3.11
N GLN A 61 -18.26 37.49 -4.11
CA GLN A 61 -18.77 38.85 -4.00
C GLN A 61 -19.72 39.16 -5.16
N ILE A 62 -20.70 40.04 -4.91
CA ILE A 62 -21.56 40.59 -5.96
C ILE A 62 -20.96 41.92 -6.38
N VAL A 63 -20.77 42.09 -7.68
CA VAL A 63 -20.20 43.29 -8.33
C VAL A 63 -21.12 43.82 -9.43
N GLN A 64 -20.96 45.09 -9.76
CA GLN A 64 -21.70 45.84 -10.78
C GLN A 64 -20.74 46.56 -11.73
N ASP A 65 -21.27 47.03 -12.87
CA ASP A 65 -20.51 47.85 -13.80
C ASP A 65 -19.91 49.08 -13.09
N GLY A 66 -18.60 49.31 -13.30
CA GLY A 66 -17.82 50.38 -12.69
C GLY A 66 -17.15 50.04 -11.34
N ASP A 67 -17.41 48.88 -10.75
CA ASP A 67 -16.79 48.51 -9.46
C ASP A 67 -15.25 48.39 -9.56
N ASN A 68 -14.55 48.98 -8.58
CA ASN A 68 -13.10 48.86 -8.43
C ASN A 68 -12.77 47.70 -7.49
N LEU A 69 -12.05 46.70 -8.03
CA LEU A 69 -11.77 45.46 -7.31
C LEU A 69 -10.74 45.62 -6.19
N GLU A 70 -9.88 46.65 -6.19
CA GLU A 70 -9.02 46.94 -5.04
C GLU A 70 -9.85 47.31 -3.81
N MET A 71 -10.87 48.16 -3.98
CA MET A 71 -11.75 48.55 -2.88
C MET A 71 -12.59 47.37 -2.38
N THR A 72 -13.01 46.49 -3.29
CA THR A 72 -13.78 45.29 -2.97
C THR A 72 -12.96 44.24 -2.23
N THR A 73 -11.69 44.07 -2.60
CA THR A 73 -10.82 43.00 -2.07
C THR A 73 -9.91 43.46 -0.93
N GLY A 74 -9.67 44.76 -0.80
CA GLY A 74 -8.69 45.33 0.13
C GLY A 74 -7.24 45.07 -0.28
N ARG A 75 -6.98 44.68 -1.53
CA ARG A 75 -5.66 44.23 -2.00
C ARG A 75 -5.15 45.09 -3.15
N ALA A 76 -3.97 45.68 -2.95
CA ALA A 76 -3.30 46.54 -3.93
C ALA A 76 -3.02 45.86 -5.28
N VAL A 77 -2.96 44.52 -5.35
CA VAL A 77 -2.78 43.82 -6.63
C VAL A 77 -3.93 44.09 -7.61
N TYR A 78 -5.14 44.41 -7.13
CA TYR A 78 -6.31 44.75 -7.95
C TYR A 78 -6.41 46.25 -8.30
N HIS A 79 -5.39 47.07 -8.02
CA HIS A 79 -5.43 48.54 -8.19
C HIS A 79 -5.97 49.00 -9.55
N ASP A 80 -5.54 48.32 -10.60
CA ASP A 80 -5.90 48.61 -11.99
C ASP A 80 -7.01 47.69 -12.54
N CYS A 81 -7.72 46.98 -11.66
CA CYS A 81 -8.78 46.04 -12.05
C CYS A 81 -10.18 46.63 -11.81
N ARG A 82 -10.99 46.70 -12.87
CA ARG A 82 -12.36 47.24 -12.79
C ARG A 82 -13.35 46.39 -13.55
N ILE A 83 -14.57 46.33 -13.04
CA ILE A 83 -15.70 45.70 -13.74
C ILE A 83 -16.23 46.67 -14.80
N GLY A 84 -16.40 46.16 -16.02
CA GLY A 84 -17.04 46.87 -17.13
C GLY A 84 -18.43 46.31 -17.44
N GLU A 85 -18.78 46.25 -18.72
CA GLU A 85 -20.10 45.82 -19.17
C GLU A 85 -20.46 44.41 -18.67
N ILE A 86 -21.69 44.27 -18.15
CA ILE A 86 -22.25 42.99 -17.69
C ILE A 86 -23.48 42.66 -18.54
N ASN A 87 -23.46 41.52 -19.23
CA ASN A 87 -24.57 41.04 -20.04
C ASN A 87 -25.25 39.83 -19.38
N ALA A 88 -26.54 39.98 -19.06
CA ALA A 88 -27.36 38.94 -18.41
C ALA A 88 -28.31 38.22 -19.38
N ARG A 89 -28.16 38.42 -20.70
CA ARG A 89 -29.04 37.81 -21.70
C ARG A 89 -28.78 36.31 -21.76
N LYS A 90 -29.83 35.52 -21.61
CA LYS A 90 -29.77 34.05 -21.64
C LYS A 90 -29.08 33.55 -22.93
N GLY A 91 -27.99 32.80 -22.77
CA GLY A 91 -27.18 32.25 -23.88
C GLY A 91 -26.11 33.20 -24.44
N ALA A 92 -25.95 34.39 -23.88
CA ALA A 92 -24.93 35.38 -24.22
C ALA A 92 -24.39 36.09 -22.96
N GLU A 93 -24.34 35.37 -21.85
CA GLU A 93 -23.90 35.92 -20.56
C GLU A 93 -22.39 36.18 -20.55
N PHE A 94 -22.00 37.40 -20.18
CA PHE A 94 -20.60 37.76 -19.98
C PHE A 94 -20.42 38.89 -18.97
N MET A 95 -19.19 39.05 -18.48
CA MET A 95 -18.71 40.20 -17.73
C MET A 95 -17.39 40.68 -18.32
N GLU A 96 -17.31 41.96 -18.66
CA GLU A 96 -16.08 42.64 -19.02
C GLU A 96 -15.25 42.93 -17.76
N LEU A 97 -13.98 42.58 -17.80
CA LEU A 97 -13.00 42.85 -16.78
C LEU A 97 -11.86 43.67 -17.40
N ARG A 98 -11.70 44.92 -16.94
CA ARG A 98 -10.62 45.80 -17.34
C ARG A 98 -9.43 45.59 -16.44
N VAL A 99 -8.27 45.32 -17.04
CA VAL A 99 -7.02 44.94 -16.35
C VAL A 99 -5.82 45.64 -17.01
N PRO A 100 -4.65 45.67 -16.35
CA PRO A 100 -3.43 46.15 -16.99
C PRO A 100 -3.14 45.43 -18.32
N GLY A 101 -3.14 46.17 -19.43
CA GLY A 101 -2.83 45.65 -20.76
C GLY A 101 -4.04 45.26 -21.61
N GLY A 102 -5.28 45.46 -21.16
CA GLY A 102 -6.47 45.32 -22.02
C GLY A 102 -7.77 45.01 -21.29
N GLU A 103 -8.76 44.56 -22.05
CA GLU A 103 -10.08 44.15 -21.56
C GLU A 103 -10.28 42.65 -21.83
N GLN A 104 -10.89 41.95 -20.87
CA GLN A 104 -11.18 40.52 -20.95
C GLN A 104 -12.67 40.29 -20.74
N TYR A 105 -13.28 39.44 -21.56
CA TYR A 105 -14.69 39.07 -21.43
C TYR A 105 -14.79 37.67 -20.84
N LEU A 106 -15.27 37.57 -19.60
CA LEU A 106 -15.44 36.31 -18.89
C LEU A 106 -16.88 35.80 -19.04
N LYS A 107 -17.04 34.52 -19.40
CA LYS A 107 -18.31 33.79 -19.31
C LYS A 107 -18.46 33.11 -17.95
N PRO A 108 -19.69 32.76 -17.51
CA PRO A 108 -19.89 31.99 -16.29
C PRO A 108 -19.03 30.70 -16.29
N GLY A 109 -18.16 30.56 -15.30
CA GLY A 109 -17.18 29.48 -15.16
C GLY A 109 -15.74 29.88 -15.49
N GLU A 110 -15.51 30.94 -16.27
CA GLU A 110 -14.19 31.41 -16.67
C GLU A 110 -13.53 32.30 -15.60
N ALA A 111 -12.20 32.27 -15.55
CA ALA A 111 -11.40 32.99 -14.56
C ALA A 111 -10.24 33.76 -15.20
N TYR A 112 -9.99 34.97 -14.70
CA TYR A 112 -8.83 35.78 -14.96
C TYR A 112 -7.81 35.67 -13.81
N GLY A 113 -6.53 35.58 -14.17
CA GLY A 113 -5.41 35.53 -13.21
C GLY A 113 -5.35 34.27 -12.33
N ASP A 114 -6.16 33.26 -12.66
CA ASP A 114 -5.93 31.90 -12.17
C ASP A 114 -4.55 31.42 -12.67
N VAL A 115 -3.87 30.59 -11.88
CA VAL A 115 -2.73 29.83 -12.41
C VAL A 115 -3.33 29.04 -13.58
N GLN A 116 -2.89 29.33 -14.82
CA GLN A 116 -3.44 28.69 -16.02
C GLN A 116 -3.65 27.22 -15.70
N ALA A 117 -4.89 26.70 -15.73
CA ALA A 117 -5.17 25.34 -15.31
C ALA A 117 -4.15 24.37 -15.95
N LEU A 118 -3.86 24.58 -17.24
CA LEU A 118 -2.84 23.85 -18.01
C LEU A 118 -1.42 23.91 -17.42
N ALA A 119 -1.00 25.01 -16.80
CA ALA A 119 0.30 25.10 -16.13
C ALA A 119 0.33 24.24 -14.85
N PHE A 120 -0.78 24.16 -14.13
CA PHE A 120 -0.91 23.27 -12.97
C PHE A 120 -0.96 21.80 -13.41
N GLN A 121 -1.75 21.45 -14.42
CA GLN A 121 -1.75 20.08 -14.98
C GLN A 121 -0.39 19.70 -15.59
N ARG A 122 0.32 20.65 -16.20
CA ARG A 122 1.69 20.44 -16.67
C ARG A 122 2.63 20.05 -15.54
N GLU A 123 2.51 20.66 -14.36
CA GLU A 123 3.32 20.29 -13.21
C GLU A 123 2.96 18.89 -12.66
N LEU A 124 1.67 18.54 -12.62
CA LEU A 124 1.23 17.18 -12.26
C LEU A 124 1.78 16.12 -13.23
N ILE A 125 1.70 16.38 -14.54
CA ILE A 125 2.25 15.52 -15.58
C ILE A 125 3.77 15.41 -15.43
N ARG A 126 4.46 16.55 -15.28
CA ARG A 126 5.92 16.61 -15.07
C ARG A 126 6.34 15.80 -13.84
N ARG A 127 5.68 15.99 -12.70
CA ARG A 127 5.98 15.26 -11.46
C ARG A 127 5.76 13.77 -11.63
N THR A 128 4.68 13.38 -12.30
CA THR A 128 4.37 11.96 -12.57
C THR A 128 5.41 11.31 -13.46
N ILE A 129 5.88 11.99 -14.52
CA ILE A 129 6.96 11.50 -15.38
C ILE A 129 8.25 11.35 -14.56
N LYS A 130 8.60 12.34 -13.74
CA LYS A 130 9.78 12.27 -12.88
C LYS A 130 9.73 11.06 -11.94
N GLU A 131 8.65 10.89 -11.18
CA GLU A 131 8.49 9.74 -10.26
C GLU A 131 8.47 8.39 -11.00
N HIS A 132 8.00 8.37 -12.25
CA HIS A 132 8.08 7.17 -13.10
C HIS A 132 9.52 6.84 -13.43
N LEU A 133 10.29 7.79 -13.96
CA LEU A 133 11.68 7.57 -14.38
C LEU A 133 12.59 7.26 -13.18
N ASP A 134 12.39 7.93 -12.03
CA ASP A 134 13.10 7.64 -10.78
C ASP A 134 12.86 6.18 -10.31
N LYS A 135 11.65 5.65 -10.48
CA LYS A 135 11.37 4.23 -10.19
C LYS A 135 11.93 3.32 -11.28
N GLU A 136 11.84 3.70 -12.53
CA GLU A 136 12.34 2.90 -13.65
C GLU A 136 13.86 2.70 -13.56
N MET A 137 14.63 3.73 -13.18
CA MET A 137 16.07 3.61 -12.91
C MET A 137 16.39 2.55 -11.86
N ARG A 138 15.58 2.46 -10.79
CA ARG A 138 15.80 1.53 -9.67
C ARG A 138 15.27 0.13 -9.94
N LEU A 139 14.14 0.02 -10.64
CA LEU A 139 13.37 -1.21 -10.78
C LEU A 139 13.64 -1.97 -12.07
N ARG A 140 14.01 -1.27 -13.16
CA ARG A 140 14.36 -1.93 -14.44
C ARG A 140 15.54 -2.92 -14.30
N PRO A 141 16.63 -2.63 -13.55
CA PRO A 141 17.70 -3.60 -13.30
C PRO A 141 17.24 -4.86 -12.54
N GLN A 142 16.12 -4.78 -11.81
CA GLN A 142 15.52 -5.89 -11.06
C GLN A 142 14.53 -6.69 -11.92
N GLY A 143 14.43 -6.41 -13.23
CA GLY A 143 13.47 -7.05 -14.13
C GLY A 143 12.02 -6.55 -13.93
N ILE A 144 11.81 -5.41 -13.27
CA ILE A 144 10.46 -4.92 -12.98
C ILE A 144 10.15 -3.74 -13.90
N LYS A 145 9.10 -3.88 -14.70
CA LYS A 145 8.58 -2.80 -15.52
C LYS A 145 7.67 -1.89 -14.71
N VAL A 146 7.83 -0.57 -14.88
CA VAL A 146 7.05 0.45 -14.17
C VAL A 146 5.91 0.93 -15.07
N LEU A 147 4.70 1.05 -14.54
CA LEU A 147 3.54 1.61 -15.23
C LEU A 147 2.93 2.79 -14.45
N SER A 148 2.47 3.80 -15.17
CA SER A 148 1.78 4.99 -14.63
C SER A 148 0.38 5.11 -15.21
N LEU A 149 -0.58 5.54 -14.38
CA LEU A 149 -1.96 5.76 -14.77
C LEU A 149 -2.36 7.23 -14.53
N PHE A 150 -2.86 7.90 -15.56
CA PHE A 150 -3.43 9.24 -15.51
C PHE A 150 -4.96 9.16 -15.58
N PHE A 151 -5.63 9.83 -14.66
CA PHE A 151 -7.07 10.05 -14.71
C PHE A 151 -7.36 11.46 -15.19
N ILE A 152 -7.99 11.57 -16.36
CA ILE A 152 -8.32 12.84 -17.01
C ILE A 152 -9.79 13.19 -16.80
N ASP A 153 -10.06 14.49 -16.87
CA ASP A 153 -11.39 15.11 -16.80
C ASP A 153 -12.18 14.95 -18.11
N HIS A 154 -11.54 15.15 -19.27
CA HIS A 154 -12.18 15.06 -20.59
C HIS A 154 -11.27 14.36 -21.61
N VAL A 155 -11.87 13.53 -22.48
CA VAL A 155 -11.13 12.81 -23.54
C VAL A 155 -10.43 13.78 -24.50
N GLU A 156 -11.08 14.90 -24.81
CA GLU A 156 -10.57 15.98 -25.68
C GLU A 156 -9.27 16.60 -25.18
N ASN A 157 -9.02 16.57 -23.87
CA ASN A 157 -7.77 17.06 -23.32
C ASN A 157 -6.58 16.15 -23.69
N TYR A 158 -6.84 14.89 -24.05
CA TYR A 158 -5.82 13.95 -24.50
C TYR A 158 -5.85 13.69 -26.01
N ARG A 159 -7.04 13.53 -26.60
CA ARG A 159 -7.23 13.22 -28.02
C ARG A 159 -8.41 14.01 -28.59
N GLN A 160 -8.14 14.76 -29.65
CA GLN A 160 -9.09 15.54 -30.43
C GLN A 160 -9.21 14.96 -31.84
N TYR A 161 -10.15 15.46 -32.63
CA TYR A 161 -10.27 15.12 -34.04
C TYR A 161 -10.30 16.40 -34.88
N ASP A 162 -9.54 16.44 -35.97
CA ASP A 162 -9.60 17.55 -36.92
C ASP A 162 -10.87 17.49 -37.78
N ALA A 163 -11.06 18.49 -38.64
CA ALA A 163 -12.22 18.58 -39.53
C ALA A 163 -12.33 17.40 -40.52
N ASP A 164 -11.23 16.66 -40.73
CA ASP A 164 -11.16 15.49 -41.60
C ASP A 164 -11.33 14.17 -40.81
N GLY A 165 -11.59 14.23 -39.51
CA GLY A 165 -11.78 13.08 -38.63
C GLY A 165 -10.47 12.41 -38.16
N ASN A 166 -9.31 13.00 -38.43
CA ASN A 166 -8.03 12.44 -37.98
C ASN A 166 -7.80 12.75 -36.52
N ALA A 167 -7.29 11.77 -35.78
CA ALA A 167 -6.94 11.97 -34.37
C ALA A 167 -5.76 12.96 -34.26
N VAL A 168 -5.98 14.06 -33.54
CA VAL A 168 -4.98 15.06 -33.18
C VAL A 168 -4.73 15.01 -31.67
N LYS A 169 -3.50 15.31 -31.25
CA LYS A 169 -3.11 15.33 -29.84
C LYS A 169 -3.83 16.47 -29.12
N GLY A 170 -4.51 16.15 -28.03
CA GLY A 170 -5.02 17.15 -27.10
C GLY A 170 -3.89 17.79 -26.26
N PRO A 171 -4.21 18.83 -25.49
CA PRO A 171 -3.22 19.58 -24.69
C PRO A 171 -2.39 18.70 -23.74
N TYR A 172 -2.99 17.71 -23.07
CA TYR A 172 -2.27 16.83 -22.13
C TYR A 172 -1.30 15.89 -22.83
N ALA A 173 -1.65 15.36 -24.00
CA ALA A 173 -0.74 14.52 -24.79
C ALA A 173 0.47 15.34 -25.27
N ALA A 174 0.23 16.56 -25.77
CA ALA A 174 1.30 17.47 -26.18
C ALA A 174 2.25 17.83 -25.02
N ILE A 175 1.69 18.21 -23.86
CA ILE A 175 2.45 18.52 -22.65
C ILE A 175 3.26 17.30 -22.18
N PHE A 176 2.64 16.11 -22.16
CA PHE A 176 3.31 14.88 -21.76
C PHE A 176 4.55 14.64 -22.61
N GLU A 177 4.43 14.69 -23.94
CA GLU A 177 5.56 14.41 -24.82
C GLU A 177 6.67 15.46 -24.70
N GLU A 178 6.32 16.73 -24.49
CA GLU A 178 7.30 17.79 -24.24
C GLU A 178 8.11 17.52 -22.97
N GLU A 179 7.44 17.26 -21.85
CA GLU A 179 8.10 16.99 -20.57
C GLU A 179 8.85 15.65 -20.58
N TYR A 180 8.33 14.64 -21.25
CA TYR A 180 9.01 13.35 -21.38
C TYR A 180 10.32 13.48 -22.16
N ARG A 181 10.30 14.17 -23.32
CA ARG A 181 11.53 14.46 -24.08
C ARG A 181 12.51 15.30 -23.27
N ARG A 182 12.02 16.25 -22.47
CA ARG A 182 12.86 17.04 -21.57
C ARG A 182 13.59 16.17 -20.55
N PHE A 183 12.90 15.25 -19.89
CA PHE A 183 13.54 14.33 -18.94
C PHE A 183 14.43 13.29 -19.62
N ALA A 184 14.06 12.81 -20.82
CA ALA A 184 14.89 11.86 -21.56
C ALA A 184 16.27 12.43 -21.94
N ASN A 185 16.36 13.75 -22.12
CA ASN A 185 17.61 14.49 -22.35
C ASN A 185 18.31 14.96 -21.05
N HIS A 186 17.72 14.70 -19.89
CA HIS A 186 18.31 15.10 -18.62
C HIS A 186 19.46 14.15 -18.22
N PRO A 187 20.62 14.67 -17.75
CA PRO A 187 21.81 13.85 -17.44
C PRO A 187 21.52 12.65 -16.53
N ASP A 188 20.65 12.83 -15.54
CA ASP A 188 20.28 11.79 -14.57
C ASP A 188 19.63 10.55 -15.22
N TYR A 189 18.90 10.71 -16.33
CA TYR A 189 18.16 9.61 -16.96
C TYR A 189 18.77 9.12 -18.27
N CYS A 190 19.84 9.74 -18.77
CA CYS A 190 20.43 9.40 -20.08
C CYS A 190 20.75 7.90 -20.23
N THR A 191 21.06 7.20 -19.13
CA THR A 191 21.32 5.75 -19.13
C THR A 191 20.11 4.91 -19.52
N LEU A 192 18.89 5.34 -19.21
CA LEU A 192 17.65 4.63 -19.58
C LEU A 192 17.38 4.65 -21.09
N PHE A 193 17.90 5.66 -21.78
CA PHE A 193 17.54 5.99 -23.17
C PHE A 193 18.64 5.73 -24.19
N LYS A 194 19.79 5.16 -23.80
CA LYS A 194 20.96 4.96 -24.69
C LYS A 194 20.65 4.13 -25.95
N GLU A 195 19.67 3.25 -25.89
CA GLU A 195 19.30 2.32 -26.97
C GLU A 195 17.92 2.65 -27.59
N VAL A 196 17.33 3.79 -27.24
CA VAL A 196 15.97 4.16 -27.63
C VAL A 196 16.01 5.33 -28.62
N ASP A 197 15.27 5.24 -29.72
CA ASP A 197 15.06 6.37 -30.63
C ASP A 197 14.18 7.43 -29.97
N LEU A 198 14.82 8.44 -29.37
CA LEU A 198 14.19 9.54 -28.66
C LEU A 198 13.20 10.36 -29.52
N SER A 199 13.29 10.28 -30.86
CA SER A 199 12.40 11.03 -31.76
C SER A 199 10.97 10.50 -31.76
N ARG A 200 10.79 9.17 -31.62
CA ARG A 200 9.49 8.48 -31.56
C ARG A 200 9.13 7.95 -30.19
N ALA A 201 10.11 7.83 -29.29
CA ALA A 201 9.93 7.26 -27.95
C ALA A 201 8.81 7.92 -27.14
N ALA A 202 8.64 9.24 -27.24
CA ALA A 202 7.62 9.94 -26.46
C ALA A 202 6.20 9.53 -26.86
N GLU A 203 5.95 9.25 -28.14
CA GLU A 203 4.62 8.91 -28.66
C GLU A 203 4.25 7.45 -28.39
N GLU A 204 5.25 6.57 -28.34
CA GLU A 204 5.07 5.11 -28.18
C GLU A 204 4.91 4.67 -26.72
N VAL A 205 5.36 5.49 -25.76
CA VAL A 205 5.33 5.15 -24.33
C VAL A 205 4.00 5.47 -23.67
N HIS A 206 3.08 6.17 -24.34
CA HIS A 206 1.78 6.53 -23.78
C HIS A 206 0.61 6.21 -24.71
N ASP A 207 -0.53 5.82 -24.14
CA ASP A 207 -1.79 5.72 -24.90
C ASP A 207 -3.01 5.93 -23.98
N GLY A 208 -4.17 6.16 -24.60
CA GLY A 208 -5.44 6.41 -23.93
C GLY A 208 -6.38 5.21 -23.94
N TYR A 209 -7.04 4.97 -22.81
CA TYR A 209 -8.19 4.09 -22.66
C TYR A 209 -9.45 4.94 -22.45
N PHE A 210 -10.37 4.86 -23.40
CA PHE A 210 -11.67 5.54 -23.34
C PHE A 210 -12.77 4.51 -23.58
N SER A 211 -13.67 4.35 -22.60
CA SER A 211 -14.71 3.31 -22.62
C SER A 211 -15.62 3.45 -23.85
N ILE A 212 -15.71 2.40 -24.66
CA ILE A 212 -16.64 2.28 -25.80
C ILE A 212 -18.04 1.95 -25.27
N ASP A 213 -19.05 2.72 -25.69
CA ASP A 213 -20.44 2.51 -25.27
C ASP A 213 -20.99 1.15 -25.77
N LYS A 214 -22.01 0.60 -25.09
CA LYS A 214 -22.55 -0.77 -25.32
C LYS A 214 -23.16 -1.01 -26.71
N LYS A 215 -23.23 0.01 -27.57
CA LYS A 215 -23.71 -0.07 -28.96
C LYS A 215 -22.59 -0.07 -30.02
N GLY A 216 -21.32 -0.21 -29.62
CA GLY A 216 -20.20 -0.31 -30.59
C GLY A 216 -19.94 0.96 -31.41
N GLY A 217 -20.64 2.05 -31.10
CA GLY A 217 -20.41 3.37 -31.67
C GLY A 217 -19.37 4.12 -30.84
N TRP A 218 -18.30 4.55 -31.49
CA TRP A 218 -17.43 5.61 -30.99
C TRP A 218 -18.30 6.87 -30.85
N THR A 219 -18.37 7.48 -29.66
CA THR A 219 -19.06 8.76 -29.49
C THR A 219 -18.32 9.82 -30.32
N ASP A 220 -19.00 10.30 -31.35
CA ASP A 220 -18.61 11.30 -32.37
C ASP A 220 -17.32 11.02 -33.14
N THR A 221 -17.33 9.96 -33.95
CA THR A 221 -16.54 9.94 -35.19
C THR A 221 -17.48 9.74 -36.36
N ASP A 222 -17.78 10.83 -37.07
CA ASP A 222 -18.25 10.73 -38.46
C ASP A 222 -17.27 9.85 -39.25
N GLU A 223 -17.79 9.16 -40.26
CA GLU A 223 -17.26 7.95 -40.91
C GLU A 223 -15.89 8.06 -41.65
N GLY A 224 -15.00 8.96 -41.25
CA GLY A 224 -13.68 9.15 -41.85
C GLY A 224 -12.54 8.59 -41.00
N ASN A 225 -11.99 7.44 -41.42
CA ASN A 225 -10.57 7.03 -41.30
C ASN A 225 -10.28 5.75 -40.47
N GLN A 226 -10.06 4.65 -41.20
CA GLN A 226 -9.87 3.27 -40.71
C GLN A 226 -8.64 3.09 -39.81
N GLY A 227 -7.55 3.82 -40.06
CA GLY A 227 -6.29 3.69 -39.29
C GLY A 227 -6.37 4.22 -37.85
N SER A 228 -7.21 5.24 -37.60
CA SER A 228 -7.42 5.79 -36.25
C SER A 228 -8.18 4.79 -35.36
N ARG A 229 -9.18 4.11 -35.96
CA ARG A 229 -9.98 3.07 -35.32
C ARG A 229 -9.14 1.84 -34.97
N GLU A 230 -8.29 1.40 -35.88
CA GLU A 230 -7.37 0.27 -35.67
C GLU A 230 -6.32 0.54 -34.58
N ASN A 231 -5.77 1.75 -34.50
CA ASN A 231 -4.84 2.14 -33.43
C ASN A 231 -5.51 2.09 -32.05
N ALA A 232 -6.71 2.64 -31.96
CA ALA A 232 -7.42 2.69 -30.70
C ALA A 232 -7.98 1.31 -30.27
N GLU A 233 -8.37 0.46 -31.22
CA GLU A 233 -8.69 -0.95 -30.95
C GLU A 233 -7.46 -1.75 -30.47
N ARG A 234 -6.29 -1.50 -31.06
CA ARG A 234 -5.02 -2.11 -30.59
C ARG A 234 -4.68 -1.67 -29.18
N ALA A 235 -4.77 -0.38 -28.87
CA ALA A 235 -4.57 0.15 -27.53
C ALA A 235 -5.53 -0.49 -26.52
N TYR A 236 -6.82 -0.55 -26.86
CA TYR A 236 -7.84 -1.20 -26.02
C TYR A 236 -7.53 -2.68 -25.78
N ASN A 237 -7.19 -3.43 -26.83
CA ASN A 237 -6.86 -4.85 -26.72
C ASN A 237 -5.59 -5.06 -25.89
N LEU A 238 -4.55 -4.23 -26.06
CA LEU A 238 -3.33 -4.31 -25.27
C LEU A 238 -3.59 -4.01 -23.78
N ILE A 239 -4.40 -2.99 -23.50
CA ILE A 239 -4.69 -2.54 -22.13
C ILE A 239 -5.64 -3.52 -21.40
N MET A 240 -6.64 -4.09 -22.08
CA MET A 240 -7.67 -4.95 -21.46
C MET A 240 -7.45 -6.45 -21.65
N LYS A 241 -7.02 -6.91 -22.82
CA LYS A 241 -6.92 -8.34 -23.16
C LYS A 241 -5.48 -8.85 -22.98
N ASP A 242 -4.50 -8.15 -23.54
CA ASP A 242 -3.10 -8.54 -23.48
C ASP A 242 -2.35 -7.86 -22.32
N LYS A 243 -2.99 -7.76 -21.16
CA LYS A 243 -2.44 -7.06 -19.98
C LYS A 243 -1.10 -7.63 -19.49
N GLU A 244 -0.78 -8.88 -19.80
CA GLU A 244 0.52 -9.50 -19.52
C GLU A 244 1.62 -8.95 -20.44
N ARG A 245 1.30 -8.63 -21.70
CA ARG A 245 2.26 -8.00 -22.63
C ARG A 245 2.65 -6.60 -22.18
N LEU A 246 1.78 -5.88 -21.47
CA LEU A 246 2.12 -4.61 -20.85
C LEU A 246 3.25 -4.73 -19.82
N LEU A 247 3.48 -5.90 -19.22
CA LEU A 247 4.54 -6.13 -18.23
C LEU A 247 5.91 -6.39 -18.88
N SER A 248 5.92 -6.76 -20.17
CA SER A 248 7.14 -7.01 -20.94
C SER A 248 7.86 -5.70 -21.31
N PHE A 249 9.19 -5.72 -21.22
CA PHE A 249 10.05 -4.64 -21.72
C PHE A 249 10.01 -4.45 -23.24
N GLU A 250 9.55 -5.46 -24.01
CA GLU A 250 9.37 -5.34 -25.45
C GLU A 250 8.22 -4.39 -25.83
N THR A 251 7.26 -4.20 -24.92
CA THR A 251 6.16 -3.27 -25.11
C THR A 251 6.59 -1.88 -24.64
N PRO A 252 6.67 -0.85 -25.51
CA PRO A 252 7.11 0.49 -25.10
C PRO A 252 6.10 1.20 -24.19
N LEU A 253 4.80 0.88 -24.32
CA LEU A 253 3.71 1.49 -23.55
C LEU A 253 3.92 1.31 -22.04
N LYS A 254 3.97 2.44 -21.32
CA LYS A 254 4.15 2.50 -19.87
C LYS A 254 3.37 3.62 -19.16
N PHE A 255 2.78 4.56 -19.89
CA PHE A 255 1.86 5.58 -19.37
C PHE A 255 0.47 5.41 -19.97
N ILE A 256 -0.56 5.33 -19.14
CA ILE A 256 -1.93 5.05 -19.58
C ILE A 256 -2.81 6.23 -19.16
N PHE A 257 -3.54 6.81 -20.10
CA PHE A 257 -4.51 7.88 -19.83
C PHE A 257 -5.92 7.30 -19.81
N SER A 258 -6.74 7.64 -18.82
CA SER A 258 -8.11 7.11 -18.68
C SER A 258 -9.08 8.18 -18.22
N HIS A 259 -10.24 8.28 -18.87
CA HIS A 259 -11.32 9.18 -18.43
C HIS A 259 -12.20 8.55 -17.33
N SER A 260 -12.50 7.25 -17.42
CA SER A 260 -13.28 6.54 -16.39
C SER A 260 -12.39 5.69 -15.50
N ALA A 261 -12.90 5.25 -14.36
CA ALA A 261 -12.34 4.07 -13.72
C ALA A 261 -12.31 2.94 -14.77
N LEU A 262 -11.16 2.27 -14.93
CA LEU A 262 -11.00 1.20 -15.93
C LEU A 262 -12.09 0.13 -15.68
N ARG A 263 -12.53 -0.64 -16.68
CA ARG A 263 -13.62 -1.62 -16.47
C ARG A 263 -13.25 -2.67 -15.39
N GLU A 264 -14.26 -3.35 -14.84
CA GLU A 264 -14.04 -4.54 -14.00
C GLU A 264 -13.16 -5.54 -14.77
N GLY A 265 -12.09 -6.03 -14.13
CA GLY A 265 -11.11 -6.94 -14.75
C GLY A 265 -9.78 -6.30 -15.16
N TRP A 266 -9.68 -4.97 -15.22
CA TRP A 266 -8.37 -4.31 -15.33
C TRP A 266 -7.70 -4.14 -13.98
N ASP A 267 -6.51 -4.71 -13.91
CA ASP A 267 -5.84 -4.95 -12.65
C ASP A 267 -4.40 -5.37 -12.95
N ASN A 268 -3.52 -4.38 -12.95
CA ASN A 268 -2.11 -4.58 -13.28
C ASN A 268 -1.23 -4.36 -12.04
N PRO A 269 -0.45 -5.37 -11.61
CA PRO A 269 0.35 -5.29 -10.40
C PRO A 269 1.51 -4.29 -10.48
N ASN A 270 1.90 -3.83 -11.67
CA ASN A 270 3.07 -2.97 -11.89
C ASN A 270 2.70 -1.48 -12.05
N VAL A 271 1.48 -1.09 -11.68
CA VAL A 271 1.12 0.32 -11.54
C VAL A 271 1.77 0.89 -10.29
N PHE A 272 2.68 1.85 -10.47
CA PHE A 272 3.41 2.50 -9.38
C PHE A 272 3.05 3.97 -9.21
N GLN A 273 2.40 4.59 -10.19
CA GLN A 273 1.94 5.97 -10.11
C GLN A 273 0.48 6.05 -10.54
N ILE A 274 -0.31 6.79 -9.76
CA ILE A 274 -1.65 7.21 -10.14
C ILE A 274 -1.68 8.74 -10.06
N CYS A 275 -1.88 9.40 -11.19
CA CYS A 275 -2.03 10.84 -11.27
C CYS A 275 -3.49 11.19 -11.55
N ALA A 276 -4.11 11.94 -10.64
CA ALA A 276 -5.42 12.52 -10.85
C ALA A 276 -5.27 13.94 -11.41
N LEU A 277 -5.51 14.12 -12.72
CA LEU A 277 -5.56 15.43 -13.37
C LEU A 277 -6.92 16.13 -13.21
N ARG A 278 -7.88 15.43 -12.61
CA ARG A 278 -9.21 15.91 -12.24
C ARG A 278 -9.37 15.91 -10.73
N GLU A 279 -10.35 16.65 -10.23
CA GLU A 279 -10.83 16.45 -8.86
C GLU A 279 -11.33 15.02 -8.72
N MET A 280 -10.79 14.29 -7.74
CA MET A 280 -11.27 12.96 -7.40
C MET A 280 -12.69 13.12 -6.84
N GLY A 281 -13.66 12.47 -7.49
CA GLY A 281 -15.08 12.57 -7.17
C GLY A 281 -15.45 11.97 -5.80
N SER A 282 -16.64 11.37 -5.70
CA SER A 282 -17.13 10.87 -4.40
C SER A 282 -16.14 9.91 -3.71
N GLU A 283 -16.20 9.84 -2.37
CA GLU A 283 -15.39 8.96 -1.52
C GLU A 283 -15.25 7.52 -2.10
N ARG A 284 -16.33 6.98 -2.65
CA ARG A 284 -16.33 5.63 -3.26
C ARG A 284 -15.44 5.50 -4.50
N GLU A 285 -15.30 6.56 -5.31
CA GLU A 285 -14.48 6.54 -6.54
C GLU A 285 -12.98 6.58 -6.24
N ARG A 286 -12.58 7.30 -5.18
CA ARG A 286 -11.18 7.42 -4.72
C ARG A 286 -10.58 6.05 -4.39
N ARG A 287 -11.23 5.30 -3.51
CA ARG A 287 -10.81 3.94 -3.15
C ARG A 287 -10.72 3.00 -4.34
N GLN A 288 -11.71 3.00 -5.25
CA GLN A 288 -11.70 2.12 -6.42
C GLN A 288 -10.57 2.46 -7.41
N THR A 289 -10.21 3.74 -7.47
CA THR A 289 -9.13 4.25 -8.33
C THR A 289 -7.78 3.82 -7.79
N ILE A 290 -7.55 4.01 -6.49
CA ILE A 290 -6.28 3.68 -5.81
C ILE A 290 -6.11 2.16 -5.65
N GLY A 291 -7.19 1.45 -5.33
CA GLY A 291 -7.18 0.00 -5.08
C GLY A 291 -6.61 -0.83 -6.24
N ARG A 292 -6.67 -0.30 -7.47
CA ARG A 292 -6.09 -0.90 -8.68
C ARG A 292 -4.56 -0.86 -8.71
N GLY A 293 -3.94 0.07 -7.99
CA GLY A 293 -2.49 0.19 -7.88
C GLY A 293 -1.87 -0.53 -6.67
N LEU A 294 -2.68 -1.03 -5.72
CA LEU A 294 -2.20 -1.56 -4.44
C LEU A 294 -1.63 -2.97 -4.50
N ARG A 295 -1.72 -3.66 -5.64
CA ARG A 295 -1.18 -5.02 -5.75
C ARG A 295 0.34 -5.03 -5.79
N ILE A 296 0.94 -6.05 -5.18
CA ILE A 296 2.39 -6.30 -5.27
C ILE A 296 2.79 -6.56 -6.73
N CYS A 297 3.85 -5.89 -7.17
CA CYS A 297 4.42 -5.98 -8.52
C CYS A 297 5.01 -7.36 -8.84
N VAL A 298 5.25 -7.60 -10.13
CA VAL A 298 5.93 -8.78 -10.64
C VAL A 298 7.16 -8.41 -11.49
N ASN A 299 8.16 -9.28 -11.50
CA ASN A 299 9.32 -9.19 -12.40
C ASN A 299 9.02 -9.79 -13.80
N GLN A 300 10.01 -9.82 -14.69
CA GLN A 300 9.86 -10.37 -16.05
C GLN A 300 9.57 -11.87 -16.04
N GLU A 301 9.94 -12.58 -14.97
CA GLU A 301 9.67 -14.00 -14.76
C GLU A 301 8.24 -14.26 -14.24
N GLY A 302 7.46 -13.21 -13.97
CA GLY A 302 6.10 -13.30 -13.43
C GLY A 302 6.04 -13.54 -11.91
N GLU A 303 7.17 -13.49 -11.22
CA GLU A 303 7.26 -13.70 -9.78
C GLU A 303 6.91 -12.42 -9.01
N ARG A 304 6.15 -12.54 -7.92
CA ARG A 304 5.79 -11.41 -7.07
C ARG A 304 6.98 -10.96 -6.22
N VAL A 305 7.39 -9.71 -6.39
CA VAL A 305 8.50 -9.10 -5.62
C VAL A 305 7.92 -8.40 -4.40
N ARG A 306 8.19 -8.90 -3.19
CA ARG A 306 7.65 -8.34 -1.92
C ARG A 306 8.57 -7.27 -1.34
N GLY A 307 8.02 -6.45 -0.44
CA GLY A 307 8.75 -5.43 0.31
C GLY A 307 8.37 -4.00 -0.09
N PHE A 308 8.38 -3.06 0.86
CA PHE A 308 8.01 -1.67 0.64
C PHE A 308 9.09 -0.86 -0.08
N GLU A 309 10.33 -1.36 -0.07
CA GLU A 309 11.46 -0.83 -0.84
C GLU A 309 11.19 -0.86 -2.35
N VAL A 310 10.43 -1.86 -2.82
CA VAL A 310 9.96 -1.95 -4.21
C VAL A 310 8.52 -1.45 -4.33
N ASN A 311 7.63 -1.90 -3.44
CA ASN A 311 6.19 -1.73 -3.59
C ASN A 311 5.67 -0.46 -2.90
N THR A 312 5.96 0.69 -3.51
CA THR A 312 5.36 1.98 -3.11
C THR A 312 4.56 2.56 -4.28
N LEU A 313 3.27 2.79 -4.07
CA LEU A 313 2.35 3.48 -4.98
C LEU A 313 2.37 4.98 -4.69
N THR A 314 2.75 5.78 -5.68
CA THR A 314 2.72 7.25 -5.60
C THR A 314 1.38 7.74 -6.15
N VAL A 315 0.62 8.44 -5.32
CA VAL A 315 -0.61 9.12 -5.73
C VAL A 315 -0.30 10.60 -5.91
N ILE A 316 -0.39 11.10 -7.14
CA ILE A 316 -0.22 12.50 -7.48
C ILE A 316 -1.61 13.12 -7.55
N ALA A 317 -1.91 14.04 -6.63
CA ALA A 317 -3.25 14.60 -6.47
C ALA A 317 -3.21 16.13 -6.28
N THR A 318 -4.35 16.76 -6.55
CA THR A 318 -4.56 18.21 -6.45
C THR A 318 -4.90 18.69 -5.05
N GLU A 319 -5.15 17.75 -4.12
CA GLU A 319 -5.46 18.04 -2.72
C GLU A 319 -4.23 17.86 -1.81
N ARG A 320 -4.29 18.47 -0.62
CA ARG A 320 -3.23 18.35 0.40
C ARG A 320 -3.07 16.89 0.85
N TYR A 321 -1.85 16.48 1.16
CA TYR A 321 -1.54 15.14 1.65
C TYR A 321 -2.39 14.77 2.89
N GLU A 322 -2.54 15.71 3.84
CA GLU A 322 -3.31 15.47 5.07
C GLU A 322 -4.78 15.22 4.76
N GLN A 323 -5.35 16.03 3.85
CA GLN A 323 -6.74 15.90 3.43
C GLN A 323 -6.97 14.59 2.68
N PHE A 324 -6.05 14.20 1.81
CA PHE A 324 -6.10 12.91 1.13
C PHE A 324 -6.08 11.75 2.13
N ALA A 325 -5.19 11.82 3.13
CA ALA A 325 -5.02 10.79 4.12
C ALA A 325 -6.25 10.62 5.02
N GLU A 326 -6.81 11.74 5.50
CA GLU A 326 -8.02 11.73 6.31
C GLU A 326 -9.23 11.17 5.55
N ASN A 327 -9.40 11.56 4.28
CA ASN A 327 -10.51 11.09 3.47
C ASN A 327 -10.40 9.58 3.19
N LEU A 328 -9.21 9.08 2.85
CA LEU A 328 -8.99 7.65 2.62
C LEU A 328 -9.18 6.82 3.90
N GLN A 329 -8.79 7.35 5.06
CA GLN A 329 -9.04 6.69 6.34
C GLN A 329 -10.55 6.58 6.60
N LYS A 330 -11.29 7.70 6.52
CA LYS A 330 -12.76 7.71 6.71
C LYS A 330 -13.49 6.73 5.78
N GLU A 331 -13.05 6.60 4.53
CA GLU A 331 -13.59 5.64 3.56
C GLU A 331 -13.42 4.18 4.03
N ILE A 332 -12.25 3.84 4.54
CA ILE A 332 -11.99 2.50 5.07
C ILE A 332 -12.85 2.26 6.31
N GLU A 333 -13.01 3.26 7.17
CA GLU A 333 -13.86 3.14 8.36
C GLU A 333 -15.32 2.87 8.02
N ALA A 334 -15.87 3.61 7.04
CA ALA A 334 -17.26 3.48 6.62
C ALA A 334 -17.57 2.10 6.03
N ASP A 335 -16.66 1.54 5.22
CA ASP A 335 -16.86 0.23 4.56
C ASP A 335 -16.58 -0.97 5.48
N THR A 336 -15.57 -0.85 6.36
CA THR A 336 -15.16 -1.97 7.24
C THR A 336 -15.90 -1.96 8.58
N GLY A 337 -16.52 -0.84 8.95
CA GLY A 337 -17.11 -0.62 10.27
C GLY A 337 -16.07 -0.46 11.40
N ILE A 338 -14.78 -0.37 11.07
CA ILE A 338 -13.67 -0.18 12.02
C ILE A 338 -13.41 1.33 12.14
N ARG A 339 -13.31 1.90 13.35
CA ARG A 339 -12.86 3.30 13.53
C ARG A 339 -11.40 3.34 13.98
N PHE A 340 -10.54 4.00 13.22
CA PHE A 340 -9.12 4.12 13.55
C PHE A 340 -8.92 5.06 14.74
N GLY A 341 -8.01 4.68 15.64
CA GLY A 341 -7.72 5.44 16.84
C GLY A 341 -8.88 5.50 17.84
N ILE A 342 -9.95 4.72 17.66
CA ILE A 342 -11.07 4.61 18.59
C ILE A 342 -11.33 3.14 18.91
N VAL A 343 -11.24 2.78 20.19
CA VAL A 343 -11.65 1.47 20.69
C VAL A 343 -13.13 1.54 21.03
N GLU A 344 -13.97 0.73 20.38
CA GLU A 344 -15.39 0.65 20.70
C GLU A 344 -15.69 -0.34 21.84
N LYS A 345 -16.83 -0.17 22.52
CA LYS A 345 -17.18 -1.00 23.69
C LYS A 345 -17.38 -2.47 23.34
N HIS A 346 -17.80 -2.79 22.12
CA HIS A 346 -17.99 -4.16 21.65
C HIS A 346 -16.77 -4.78 20.98
N GLN A 347 -15.65 -4.04 20.92
CA GLN A 347 -14.51 -4.40 20.08
C GLN A 347 -13.88 -5.75 20.44
N PHE A 348 -13.99 -6.19 21.69
CA PHE A 348 -13.47 -7.47 22.17
C PHE A 348 -14.55 -8.56 22.28
N ALA A 349 -15.80 -8.27 21.92
CA ALA A 349 -16.92 -9.19 22.14
C ALA A 349 -16.78 -10.51 21.36
N ALA A 350 -16.10 -10.48 20.21
CA ALA A 350 -15.83 -11.66 19.38
C ALA A 350 -14.58 -12.45 19.78
N VAL A 351 -13.82 -12.00 20.79
CA VAL A 351 -12.66 -12.74 21.29
C VAL A 351 -13.14 -14.07 21.86
N VAL A 352 -12.61 -15.18 21.34
CA VAL A 352 -12.99 -16.51 21.81
C VAL A 352 -12.31 -16.78 23.17
N VAL A 353 -13.11 -17.17 24.14
CA VAL A 353 -12.71 -17.62 25.48
C VAL A 353 -13.15 -19.06 25.67
N ARG A 354 -12.36 -19.81 26.44
CA ARG A 354 -12.77 -21.14 26.91
C ARG A 354 -13.48 -20.96 28.24
N ASP A 355 -14.69 -21.47 28.34
CA ASP A 355 -15.39 -21.54 29.61
C ASP A 355 -14.79 -22.64 30.52
N ALA A 356 -15.31 -22.73 31.75
CA ALA A 356 -14.87 -23.70 32.75
C ALA A 356 -15.09 -25.16 32.33
N ASP A 357 -15.96 -25.40 31.33
CA ASP A 357 -16.30 -26.72 30.79
C ASP A 357 -15.49 -27.04 29.50
N GLY A 358 -14.59 -26.14 29.08
CA GLY A 358 -13.74 -26.29 27.91
C GLY A 358 -14.41 -25.95 26.57
N VAL A 359 -15.61 -25.37 26.60
CA VAL A 359 -16.34 -24.95 25.41
C VAL A 359 -15.87 -23.56 24.98
N GLU A 360 -15.58 -23.43 23.69
CA GLU A 360 -15.17 -22.16 23.09
C GLU A 360 -16.40 -21.27 22.82
N ALA A 361 -16.46 -20.13 23.52
CA ALA A 361 -17.54 -19.15 23.42
C ALA A 361 -16.97 -17.74 23.21
N PRO A 362 -17.69 -16.83 22.53
CA PRO A 362 -17.28 -15.44 22.42
C PRO A 362 -17.41 -14.73 23.79
N LEU A 363 -16.47 -13.83 24.07
CA LEU A 363 -16.38 -13.05 25.32
C LEU A 363 -17.64 -12.23 25.60
N GLY A 364 -18.33 -11.79 24.53
CA GLY A 364 -19.61 -11.09 24.63
C GLY A 364 -19.47 -9.61 24.97
N PHE A 365 -20.57 -8.87 24.81
CA PHE A 365 -20.58 -7.40 24.90
C PHE A 365 -20.21 -6.88 26.30
N GLU A 366 -20.76 -7.50 27.36
CA GLU A 366 -20.54 -7.05 28.75
C GLU A 366 -19.07 -7.18 29.17
N GLN A 367 -18.42 -8.30 28.87
CA GLN A 367 -17.01 -8.51 29.20
C GLN A 367 -16.11 -7.60 28.34
N SER A 368 -16.49 -7.35 27.08
CA SER A 368 -15.77 -6.41 26.21
C SER A 368 -15.80 -4.99 26.77
N LYS A 369 -16.92 -4.60 27.36
CA LYS A 369 -17.07 -3.31 28.04
C LYS A 369 -16.18 -3.20 29.28
N VAL A 370 -15.97 -4.28 30.04
CA VAL A 370 -15.04 -4.30 31.19
C VAL A 370 -13.60 -4.02 30.74
N ILE A 371 -13.16 -4.65 29.65
CA ILE A 371 -11.83 -4.38 29.06
C ILE A 371 -11.74 -2.90 28.62
N TRP A 372 -12.78 -2.39 27.97
CA TRP A 372 -12.84 -0.99 27.55
C TRP A 372 -12.75 0.00 28.73
N GLU A 373 -13.48 -0.27 29.82
CA GLU A 373 -13.45 0.58 31.03
C GLU A 373 -12.08 0.54 31.72
N HIS A 374 -11.44 -0.62 31.77
CA HIS A 374 -10.08 -0.75 32.30
C HIS A 374 -9.07 0.10 31.50
N LEU A 375 -9.14 0.06 30.17
CA LEU A 375 -8.29 0.89 29.32
C LEU A 375 -8.56 2.39 29.55
N ARG A 376 -9.83 2.78 29.74
CA ARG A 376 -10.19 4.18 30.02
C ARG A 376 -9.63 4.64 31.37
N ASP A 377 -9.82 3.82 32.40
CA ASP A 377 -9.43 4.17 33.77
C ASP A 377 -7.90 4.19 33.92
N GLY A 378 -7.18 3.38 33.12
CA GLY A 378 -5.73 3.44 32.97
C GLY A 378 -5.21 4.61 32.13
N GLY A 379 -6.07 5.51 31.64
CA GLY A 379 -5.70 6.63 30.77
C GLY A 379 -5.19 6.21 29.39
N MET A 380 -5.41 4.96 29.00
CA MET A 380 -5.01 4.38 27.71
C MET A 380 -5.96 4.78 26.59
N ILE A 381 -7.23 5.04 26.91
CA ILE A 381 -8.23 5.63 26.01
C ILE A 381 -9.01 6.75 26.71
N ASP A 382 -9.59 7.70 25.96
CA ASP A 382 -10.47 8.72 26.53
C ASP A 382 -11.94 8.24 26.71
N GLY A 383 -12.80 9.10 27.25
CA GLY A 383 -14.23 8.79 27.45
C GLY A 383 -15.04 8.51 26.17
N LYS A 384 -14.48 8.81 24.99
CA LYS A 384 -15.04 8.48 23.68
C LYS A 384 -14.38 7.25 23.05
N GLY A 385 -13.41 6.64 23.73
CA GLY A 385 -12.65 5.49 23.27
C GLY A 385 -11.41 5.86 22.45
N LYS A 386 -11.04 7.14 22.36
CA LYS A 386 -9.90 7.58 21.56
C LYS A 386 -8.58 7.13 22.20
N VAL A 387 -7.77 6.43 21.42
CA VAL A 387 -6.44 5.93 21.79
C VAL A 387 -5.53 7.08 22.24
N GLN A 388 -4.91 6.93 23.40
CA GLN A 388 -3.93 7.86 23.96
C GLN A 388 -2.50 7.35 23.78
N GLU A 389 -1.51 8.25 23.92
CA GLU A 389 -0.09 7.90 23.85
C GLU A 389 0.32 6.84 24.90
N ALA A 390 -0.36 6.80 26.05
CA ALA A 390 -0.14 5.78 27.08
C ALA A 390 -0.40 4.35 26.55
N LEU A 391 -1.46 4.17 25.76
CA LEU A 391 -1.77 2.87 25.15
C LEU A 391 -0.73 2.49 24.10
N LYS A 392 -0.35 3.41 23.22
CA LYS A 392 0.69 3.16 22.21
C LYS A 392 2.01 2.73 22.88
N ARG A 393 2.40 3.42 23.95
CA ARG A 393 3.58 3.08 24.74
C ARG A 393 3.48 1.70 25.40
N ALA A 394 2.33 1.38 26.01
CA ALA A 394 2.12 0.07 26.65
C ALA A 394 2.17 -1.08 25.62
N LEU A 395 1.62 -0.88 24.43
CA LEU A 395 1.66 -1.85 23.33
C LEU A 395 3.09 -2.02 22.76
N ARG A 396 3.87 -0.94 22.72
CA ARG A 396 5.28 -0.90 22.28
C ARG A 396 6.20 -1.62 23.25
N ASP A 397 6.05 -1.34 24.55
CA ASP A 397 6.93 -1.88 25.58
C ASP A 397 6.51 -3.32 25.98
N ASP A 398 5.39 -3.82 25.43
CA ASP A 398 4.69 -5.09 25.77
C ASP A 398 4.28 -5.16 27.26
N THR A 399 3.87 -4.01 27.79
CA THR A 399 3.49 -3.81 29.19
C THR A 399 1.98 -3.55 29.34
N LEU A 400 1.18 -3.94 28.33
CA LEU A 400 -0.27 -3.78 28.37
C LEU A 400 -0.86 -4.53 29.57
N ALA A 401 -1.42 -3.78 30.51
CA ALA A 401 -2.20 -4.32 31.60
C ALA A 401 -3.64 -4.60 31.13
N VAL A 402 -4.12 -5.81 31.40
CA VAL A 402 -5.53 -6.20 31.25
C VAL A 402 -6.06 -6.66 32.60
N PRO A 403 -7.38 -6.66 32.84
CA PRO A 403 -7.94 -7.24 34.05
C PRO A 403 -7.55 -8.72 34.19
N GLU A 404 -7.32 -9.18 35.42
CA GLU A 404 -6.82 -10.53 35.74
C GLU A 404 -7.61 -11.66 35.07
N ALA A 405 -8.94 -11.49 34.95
CA ALA A 405 -9.83 -12.44 34.29
C ALA A 405 -9.56 -12.62 32.78
N PHE A 406 -8.86 -11.68 32.14
CA PHE A 406 -8.55 -11.69 30.71
C PHE A 406 -7.06 -11.87 30.39
N GLU A 407 -6.24 -12.15 31.41
CA GLU A 407 -4.81 -12.42 31.24
C GLU A 407 -4.53 -13.53 30.21
N PRO A 408 -5.30 -14.64 30.15
CA PRO A 408 -5.11 -15.67 29.12
C PRO A 408 -5.40 -15.18 27.69
N GLN A 409 -6.10 -14.05 27.53
CA GLN A 409 -6.42 -13.42 26.24
C GLN A 409 -5.64 -12.13 26.01
N ARG A 410 -4.70 -11.76 26.89
CA ARG A 410 -3.90 -10.53 26.81
C ARG A 410 -3.30 -10.31 25.43
N GLU A 411 -2.70 -11.35 24.85
CA GLU A 411 -2.08 -11.27 23.52
C GLU A 411 -3.08 -10.98 22.41
N ARG A 412 -4.28 -11.59 22.46
CA ARG A 412 -5.36 -11.34 21.49
C ARG A 412 -5.94 -9.94 21.64
N ILE A 413 -6.11 -9.47 22.87
CA ILE A 413 -6.56 -8.10 23.16
C ILE A 413 -5.51 -7.08 22.67
N ALA A 414 -4.24 -7.32 22.96
CA ALA A 414 -3.13 -6.50 22.48
C ALA A 414 -3.06 -6.44 20.95
N ALA A 415 -3.33 -7.56 20.26
CA ALA A 415 -3.40 -7.59 18.79
C ALA A 415 -4.48 -6.67 18.23
N ILE A 416 -5.69 -6.76 18.79
CA ILE A 416 -6.82 -5.91 18.40
C ILE A 416 -6.50 -4.44 18.68
N LEU A 417 -5.87 -4.13 19.81
CA LEU A 417 -5.49 -2.78 20.18
C LEU A 417 -4.37 -2.21 19.30
N ARG A 418 -3.35 -3.01 18.95
CA ARG A 418 -2.29 -2.61 18.00
C ARG A 418 -2.88 -2.20 16.66
N LYS A 419 -3.86 -2.95 16.17
CA LYS A 419 -4.56 -2.68 14.91
C LYS A 419 -5.42 -1.41 14.95
N LEU A 420 -6.06 -1.11 16.08
CA LEU A 420 -6.86 0.12 16.23
C LEU A 420 -5.97 1.34 16.48
N ALA A 421 -4.84 1.15 17.15
CA ALA A 421 -3.84 2.18 17.37
C ALA A 421 -3.01 2.48 16.10
N GLY A 422 -2.81 1.46 15.26
CA GLY A 422 -2.11 1.53 13.97
C GLY A 422 -3.02 2.03 12.85
N GLY A 423 -2.89 3.31 12.50
CA GLY A 423 -3.56 3.85 11.33
C GLY A 423 -2.91 3.40 10.02
N LEU A 424 -3.61 3.57 8.89
CA LEU A 424 -2.99 3.42 7.58
C LEU A 424 -1.92 4.51 7.41
N VAL A 425 -0.65 4.11 7.36
CA VAL A 425 0.48 5.04 7.23
C VAL A 425 0.62 5.45 5.77
N ILE A 426 -0.04 6.55 5.43
CA ILE A 426 0.14 7.22 4.15
C ILE A 426 1.37 8.12 4.32
N LYS A 427 2.27 8.10 3.34
CA LYS A 427 3.52 8.87 3.40
C LYS A 427 3.44 10.11 2.51
N ASP A 428 4.15 11.15 2.91
CA ASP A 428 4.39 12.31 2.05
C ASP A 428 5.58 12.03 1.14
N ALA A 429 5.37 12.06 -0.18
CA ALA A 429 6.41 11.80 -1.16
C ALA A 429 7.54 12.84 -1.12
N ASP A 430 7.23 14.10 -0.77
CA ASP A 430 8.24 15.17 -0.66
C ASP A 430 9.08 15.05 0.62
N GLY A 431 8.63 14.24 1.57
CA GLY A 431 9.40 13.84 2.75
C GLY A 431 10.45 12.74 2.47
N ARG A 432 10.51 12.20 1.24
CA ARG A 432 11.47 11.14 0.85
C ARG A 432 12.88 11.72 0.74
N ARG A 433 13.84 11.12 1.44
CA ARG A 433 15.25 11.52 1.42
C ARG A 433 16.17 10.33 1.08
N PRO A 434 17.21 10.56 0.25
CA PRO A 434 18.27 9.57 0.07
C PRO A 434 19.07 9.43 1.37
N VAL A 435 19.39 8.20 1.71
CA VAL A 435 20.18 7.84 2.88
C VAL A 435 21.56 7.44 2.38
N ARG A 436 22.56 8.25 2.70
CA ARG A 436 23.92 8.02 2.23
C ARG A 436 24.65 7.03 3.15
N PRO A 437 25.52 6.17 2.58
CA PRO A 437 26.42 5.36 3.38
C PRO A 437 27.48 6.24 4.06
N ARG A 438 27.76 5.94 5.32
CA ARG A 438 28.82 6.58 6.10
C ARG A 438 30.16 5.94 5.75
N GLN A 439 30.87 6.58 4.85
CA GLN A 439 32.16 6.11 4.29
C GLN A 439 33.18 5.67 5.36
N ALA A 440 33.28 6.41 6.47
CA ALA A 440 34.20 6.08 7.57
C ALA A 440 33.88 4.74 8.26
N ILE A 441 32.60 4.35 8.33
CA ILE A 441 32.17 3.09 8.93
C ILE A 441 32.18 1.97 7.90
N LEU A 442 31.66 2.23 6.70
CA LEU A 442 31.62 1.26 5.60
C LEU A 442 33.02 0.72 5.29
N HIS A 443 34.03 1.59 5.18
CA HIS A 443 35.42 1.18 4.93
C HIS A 443 36.23 0.93 6.21
N GLY A 444 35.58 0.98 7.37
CA GLY A 444 36.20 0.75 8.67
C GLY A 444 36.54 -0.73 8.92
N PRO A 445 37.59 -1.02 9.72
CA PRO A 445 38.02 -2.40 9.98
C PRO A 445 36.97 -3.23 10.73
N GLN A 446 36.16 -2.57 11.56
CA GLN A 446 35.08 -3.19 12.32
C GLN A 446 33.96 -3.71 11.40
N PHE A 447 33.49 -2.89 10.47
CA PHE A 447 32.44 -3.31 9.54
C PHE A 447 32.96 -4.36 8.57
N LYS A 448 34.17 -4.19 8.03
CA LYS A 448 34.77 -5.19 7.14
C LYS A 448 34.85 -6.56 7.80
N ALA A 449 35.26 -6.63 9.06
CA ALA A 449 35.30 -7.88 9.82
C ALA A 449 33.91 -8.51 10.00
N LEU A 450 32.87 -7.70 10.25
CA LEU A 450 31.48 -8.16 10.32
C LEU A 450 31.00 -8.66 8.95
N TRP A 451 31.23 -7.89 7.89
CA TRP A 451 30.79 -8.19 6.54
C TRP A 451 31.41 -9.47 5.98
N ASP A 452 32.72 -9.66 6.19
CA ASP A 452 33.45 -10.85 5.73
C ASP A 452 32.86 -12.16 6.27
N ARG A 453 32.21 -12.13 7.44
CA ARG A 453 31.58 -13.31 8.06
C ARG A 453 30.19 -13.64 7.49
N ILE A 454 29.51 -12.67 6.89
CA ILE A 454 28.10 -12.81 6.48
C ILE A 454 27.87 -12.70 4.97
N LYS A 455 28.81 -12.12 4.21
CA LYS A 455 28.63 -11.75 2.80
C LYS A 455 28.50 -12.92 1.82
N HIS A 456 28.88 -14.14 2.21
CA HIS A 456 29.03 -15.25 1.29
C HIS A 456 27.70 -15.90 0.90
N LYS A 457 27.55 -16.24 -0.38
CA LYS A 457 26.36 -16.92 -0.88
C LYS A 457 26.43 -18.42 -0.64
N THR A 458 25.27 -19.00 -0.34
CA THR A 458 25.09 -20.45 -0.19
C THR A 458 24.08 -20.97 -1.19
N THR A 459 24.26 -22.22 -1.61
CA THR A 459 23.20 -23.01 -2.24
C THR A 459 22.64 -23.99 -1.21
N TYR A 460 21.45 -24.54 -1.46
CA TYR A 460 20.82 -25.51 -0.58
C TYR A 460 20.45 -26.78 -1.31
N ARG A 461 20.44 -27.89 -0.57
CA ARG A 461 19.81 -29.15 -0.95
C ARG A 461 18.83 -29.54 0.13
N VAL A 462 17.66 -30.01 -0.28
CA VAL A 462 16.62 -30.50 0.65
C VAL A 462 16.64 -32.02 0.61
N GLU A 463 16.77 -32.63 1.78
CA GLU A 463 16.66 -34.06 2.00
C GLU A 463 15.49 -34.29 2.95
N PHE A 464 14.37 -34.85 2.48
CA PHE A 464 13.20 -35.10 3.32
C PHE A 464 12.81 -36.58 3.33
N ASP A 465 12.40 -37.04 4.50
CA ASP A 465 11.90 -38.40 4.71
C ASP A 465 10.41 -38.45 4.39
N ASN A 466 10.06 -39.23 3.36
CA ASN A 466 8.69 -39.40 2.89
C ASN A 466 7.77 -40.01 3.96
N GLU A 467 8.26 -40.98 4.75
CA GLU A 467 7.46 -41.63 5.79
C GLU A 467 7.22 -40.70 6.97
N LYS A 468 8.25 -39.92 7.36
CA LYS A 468 8.10 -38.88 8.39
C LYS A 468 7.08 -37.83 7.95
N LEU A 469 7.12 -37.38 6.70
CA LEU A 469 6.16 -36.42 6.15
C LEU A 469 4.72 -36.96 6.19
N ILE A 470 4.52 -38.21 5.77
CA ILE A 470 3.20 -38.85 5.81
C ILE A 470 2.69 -38.92 7.26
N ALA A 471 3.53 -39.34 8.20
CA ALA A 471 3.18 -39.38 9.62
C ALA A 471 2.79 -38.00 10.18
N SER A 472 3.55 -36.95 9.85
CA SER A 472 3.23 -35.58 10.26
C SER A 472 1.93 -35.06 9.63
N CYS A 473 1.63 -35.40 8.37
CA CYS A 473 0.35 -35.07 7.73
C CYS A 473 -0.82 -35.76 8.44
N ILE A 474 -0.67 -37.03 8.82
CA ILE A 474 -1.69 -37.80 9.56
C ILE A 474 -1.97 -37.15 10.91
N GLU A 475 -0.92 -36.85 11.68
CA GLU A 475 -1.04 -36.22 13.00
C GLU A 475 -1.66 -34.82 12.93
N ALA A 476 -1.25 -34.01 11.94
CA ALA A 476 -1.81 -32.68 11.73
C ALA A 476 -3.31 -32.73 11.40
N LEU A 477 -3.73 -33.69 10.57
CA LEU A 477 -5.13 -33.86 10.24
C LEU A 477 -5.93 -34.35 11.45
N GLN A 478 -5.40 -35.28 12.26
CA GLN A 478 -6.02 -35.76 13.50
C GLN A 478 -6.26 -34.64 14.52
N LYS A 479 -5.29 -33.73 14.68
CA LYS A 479 -5.39 -32.58 15.60
C LYS A 479 -6.18 -31.39 15.05
N GLY A 480 -6.58 -31.43 13.77
CA GLY A 480 -7.31 -30.34 13.12
C GLY A 480 -8.69 -30.09 13.74
N PRO A 481 -9.30 -28.91 13.52
CA PRO A 481 -10.59 -28.56 14.10
C PRO A 481 -11.71 -29.53 13.69
N ALA A 482 -12.68 -29.73 14.58
CA ALA A 482 -13.84 -30.57 14.32
C ALA A 482 -14.71 -29.96 13.20
N ILE A 483 -15.30 -30.80 12.34
CA ILE A 483 -16.15 -30.36 11.24
C ILE A 483 -17.61 -30.41 11.67
N PRO A 484 -18.26 -29.25 11.91
CA PRO A 484 -19.66 -29.21 12.31
C PRO A 484 -20.58 -29.55 11.13
N LYS A 485 -21.75 -30.15 11.43
CA LYS A 485 -22.83 -30.31 10.45
C LYS A 485 -23.43 -28.95 10.10
N ALA A 486 -23.90 -28.78 8.86
CA ALA A 486 -24.62 -27.60 8.44
C ALA A 486 -25.87 -27.36 9.33
N ARG A 487 -26.07 -26.12 9.77
CA ARG A 487 -27.22 -25.73 10.62
C ARG A 487 -28.05 -24.68 9.90
N LEU A 488 -29.35 -24.90 9.83
CA LEU A 488 -30.31 -23.92 9.36
C LEU A 488 -30.91 -23.20 10.58
N GLN A 489 -30.68 -21.89 10.69
CA GLN A 489 -31.33 -21.06 11.70
C GLN A 489 -32.52 -20.32 11.09
N TRP A 490 -33.73 -20.61 11.57
CA TRP A 490 -34.91 -19.81 11.27
C TRP A 490 -34.97 -18.60 12.21
N ARG A 491 -34.87 -17.39 11.66
CA ARG A 491 -35.23 -16.15 12.38
C ARG A 491 -36.55 -15.62 11.82
N LYS A 492 -37.65 -15.76 12.58
CA LYS A 492 -38.88 -14.99 12.32
C LYS A 492 -38.70 -13.60 12.93
N ALA A 493 -38.46 -12.60 12.09
CA ALA A 493 -38.51 -11.20 12.48
C ALA A 493 -39.79 -10.57 11.90
N ASP A 494 -40.82 -10.41 12.73
CA ASP A 494 -41.91 -9.48 12.42
C ASP A 494 -41.45 -8.07 12.80
N LEU A 495 -41.10 -7.27 11.79
CA LEU A 495 -40.77 -5.87 11.93
C LEU A 495 -42.06 -5.04 11.96
N GLN A 496 -42.56 -4.70 13.16
CA GLN A 496 -43.51 -3.58 13.32
C GLN A 496 -42.74 -2.31 13.66
N ILE A 497 -42.73 -1.36 12.73
CA ILE A 497 -42.13 -0.03 12.88
C ILE A 497 -43.14 0.89 13.54
N GLY A 498 -42.86 1.31 14.78
CA GLY A 498 -43.57 2.39 15.50
C GLY A 498 -42.60 3.48 15.94
N LYS A 499 -43.04 4.74 15.94
CA LYS A 499 -42.26 5.93 16.31
C LYS A 499 -42.00 6.00 17.84
N ALA A 500 -41.11 5.16 18.35
CA ALA A 500 -40.35 5.38 19.59
C ALA A 500 -39.50 4.13 19.90
N GLY A 501 -38.31 4.02 19.27
CA GLY A 501 -37.27 3.08 19.68
C GLY A 501 -37.57 1.58 19.46
N VAL A 502 -36.62 0.87 18.88
CA VAL A 502 -36.66 -0.59 18.78
C VAL A 502 -36.29 -1.18 20.15
N GLU A 503 -37.26 -1.37 21.04
CA GLU A 503 -37.08 -2.26 22.19
C GLU A 503 -37.24 -3.71 21.72
N ALA A 504 -36.10 -4.36 21.45
CA ALA A 504 -36.06 -5.79 21.19
C ALA A 504 -36.29 -6.55 22.51
N ARG A 505 -37.55 -6.91 22.80
CA ARG A 505 -37.82 -7.99 23.75
C ARG A 505 -37.67 -9.32 23.03
N GLU A 506 -36.57 -10.02 23.30
CA GLU A 506 -36.41 -11.43 22.92
C GLU A 506 -37.57 -12.25 23.50
N ARG A 507 -38.39 -12.85 22.63
CA ARG A 507 -39.19 -14.01 23.00
C ARG A 507 -38.44 -15.26 22.55
N ALA A 508 -38.23 -16.16 23.50
CA ALA A 508 -37.65 -17.49 23.30
C ALA A 508 -38.36 -18.25 22.16
N GLY A 509 -37.57 -18.73 21.20
CA GLY A 509 -38.09 -19.57 20.12
C GLY A 509 -37.19 -19.69 18.89
N ALA A 510 -35.86 -19.64 19.02
CA ALA A 510 -34.97 -20.04 17.92
C ALA A 510 -34.75 -21.56 17.98
N ALA A 511 -35.60 -22.33 17.30
CA ALA A 511 -35.33 -23.75 17.11
C ALA A 511 -34.16 -23.89 16.12
N THR A 512 -33.01 -24.34 16.60
CA THR A 512 -31.88 -24.70 15.73
C THR A 512 -32.17 -26.09 15.17
N VAL A 513 -32.50 -26.19 13.88
CA VAL A 513 -32.66 -27.49 13.22
C VAL A 513 -31.33 -27.81 12.54
N THR A 514 -30.63 -28.82 13.04
CA THR A 514 -29.51 -29.44 12.31
C THR A 514 -30.07 -30.08 11.05
N LEU A 515 -29.55 -29.70 9.89
CA LEU A 515 -29.87 -30.36 8.64
C LEU A 515 -29.05 -31.66 8.60
N ASP A 516 -29.72 -32.81 8.68
CA ASP A 516 -29.13 -34.07 8.24
C ASP A 516 -29.40 -34.20 6.74
N GLU A 517 -28.56 -33.56 5.93
CA GLU A 517 -28.52 -33.80 4.49
C GLU A 517 -27.81 -35.14 4.26
N THR A 518 -28.58 -36.23 4.16
CA THR A 518 -28.05 -37.55 3.80
C THR A 518 -27.74 -37.69 2.31
N ASP A 519 -27.98 -36.64 1.51
CA ASP A 519 -27.95 -36.64 0.03
C ASP A 519 -26.97 -35.60 -0.55
N ILE A 520 -25.87 -35.32 0.17
CA ILE A 520 -24.81 -34.43 -0.33
C ILE A 520 -24.02 -35.18 -1.42
N GLU A 521 -24.02 -34.64 -2.64
CA GLU A 521 -23.20 -35.14 -3.73
C GLU A 521 -21.71 -34.97 -3.37
N LEU A 522 -21.01 -36.10 -3.18
CA LEU A 522 -19.63 -36.09 -2.71
C LEU A 522 -18.67 -35.81 -3.88
N PRO A 523 -17.85 -34.73 -3.82
CA PRO A 523 -16.88 -34.44 -4.86
C PRO A 523 -15.71 -35.45 -4.86
N ASP A 524 -14.93 -35.50 -5.93
CA ASP A 524 -13.70 -36.31 -5.99
C ASP A 524 -12.62 -35.70 -5.07
N LEU A 525 -12.66 -36.13 -3.81
CA LEU A 525 -11.75 -35.74 -2.74
C LEU A 525 -10.27 -35.91 -3.12
N LEU A 526 -9.92 -36.97 -3.86
CA LEU A 526 -8.53 -37.24 -4.20
C LEU A 526 -8.03 -36.28 -5.29
N THR A 527 -8.87 -35.95 -6.27
CA THR A 527 -8.54 -34.96 -7.30
C THR A 527 -8.38 -33.58 -6.68
N GLU A 528 -9.31 -33.14 -5.82
CA GLU A 528 -9.21 -31.81 -5.20
C GLU A 528 -7.99 -31.65 -4.28
N LEU A 529 -7.67 -32.68 -3.50
CA LEU A 529 -6.48 -32.64 -2.67
C LEU A 529 -5.20 -32.79 -3.50
N GLN A 530 -5.23 -33.52 -4.62
CA GLN A 530 -4.08 -33.61 -5.52
C GLN A 530 -3.77 -32.25 -6.14
N ASP A 531 -4.77 -31.52 -6.62
CA ASP A 531 -4.57 -30.20 -7.22
C ASP A 531 -4.08 -29.19 -6.18
N ARG A 532 -4.61 -29.24 -4.96
CA ARG A 532 -4.21 -28.35 -3.87
C ARG A 532 -2.84 -28.65 -3.25
N THR A 533 -2.44 -29.92 -3.20
CA THR A 533 -1.24 -30.34 -2.46
C THR A 533 -0.11 -30.83 -3.37
N GLN A 534 -0.38 -31.09 -4.65
CA GLN A 534 0.56 -31.66 -5.61
C GLN A 534 1.20 -32.98 -5.13
N LEU A 535 0.52 -33.72 -4.25
CA LEU A 535 0.93 -35.06 -3.81
C LEU A 535 0.30 -36.14 -4.69
N THR A 536 0.90 -37.32 -4.73
CA THR A 536 0.32 -38.45 -5.46
C THR A 536 -0.97 -38.92 -4.79
N ARG A 537 -1.95 -39.37 -5.59
CA ARG A 537 -3.22 -39.95 -5.08
C ARG A 537 -2.98 -41.06 -4.04
N ARG A 538 -1.93 -41.86 -4.22
CA ARG A 538 -1.55 -42.92 -3.28
C ARG A 538 -1.17 -42.35 -1.90
N THR A 539 -0.37 -41.29 -1.87
CA THR A 539 0.03 -40.62 -0.62
C THR A 539 -1.17 -39.98 0.07
N ILE A 540 -2.00 -39.26 -0.69
CA ILE A 540 -3.21 -38.60 -0.16
C ILE A 540 -4.17 -39.65 0.43
N CYS A 541 -4.43 -40.73 -0.30
CA CYS A 541 -5.29 -41.82 0.18
C CYS A 541 -4.79 -42.39 1.51
N ARG A 542 -3.47 -42.64 1.63
CA ARG A 542 -2.87 -43.11 2.87
C ARG A 542 -3.05 -42.11 4.02
N ILE A 543 -2.76 -40.83 3.81
CA ILE A 543 -2.95 -39.78 4.84
C ILE A 543 -4.40 -39.74 5.32
N LEU A 544 -5.36 -39.80 4.39
CA LEU A 544 -6.78 -39.74 4.72
C LEU A 544 -7.27 -40.96 5.50
N VAL A 545 -6.91 -42.16 5.05
CA VAL A 545 -7.30 -43.42 5.71
C VAL A 545 -6.69 -43.51 7.11
N ASP A 546 -5.39 -43.28 7.21
CA ASP A 546 -4.66 -43.42 8.47
C ASP A 546 -5.00 -42.30 9.48
N SER A 547 -5.54 -41.16 9.01
CA SER A 547 -6.04 -40.09 9.89
C SER A 547 -7.29 -40.48 10.68
N GLY A 548 -8.09 -41.44 10.20
CA GLY A 548 -9.36 -41.81 10.81
C GLY A 548 -10.47 -40.75 10.70
N ARG A 549 -10.27 -39.67 9.93
CA ARG A 549 -11.22 -38.54 9.80
C ARG A 549 -12.10 -38.57 8.56
N LEU A 550 -12.14 -39.67 7.82
CA LEU A 550 -12.95 -39.77 6.59
C LEU A 550 -14.46 -39.55 6.81
N ASP A 551 -14.98 -39.80 8.01
CA ASP A 551 -16.39 -39.52 8.30
C ASP A 551 -16.70 -38.02 8.41
N ASP A 552 -15.71 -37.16 8.65
CA ASP A 552 -15.91 -35.71 8.63
C ASP A 552 -16.18 -35.19 7.21
N PHE A 553 -15.63 -35.86 6.19
CA PHE A 553 -15.91 -35.54 4.79
C PHE A 553 -17.40 -35.68 4.46
N LYS A 554 -18.07 -36.70 5.00
CA LYS A 554 -19.52 -36.90 4.80
C LYS A 554 -20.37 -35.82 5.48
N ARG A 555 -19.83 -35.13 6.49
CA ARG A 555 -20.55 -34.09 7.24
C ARG A 555 -20.52 -32.75 6.52
N ASN A 556 -19.36 -32.38 5.99
CA ASN A 556 -19.17 -31.17 5.19
C ASN A 556 -17.97 -31.39 4.25
N PRO A 557 -18.22 -31.84 3.01
CA PRO A 557 -17.15 -32.18 2.06
C PRO A 557 -16.19 -31.02 1.78
N GLN A 558 -16.73 -29.82 1.58
CA GLN A 558 -15.97 -28.63 1.24
C GLN A 558 -15.02 -28.23 2.37
N GLN A 559 -15.54 -28.13 3.59
CA GLN A 559 -14.75 -27.75 4.76
C GLN A 559 -13.67 -28.80 5.08
N PHE A 560 -13.96 -30.08 4.85
CA PHE A 560 -12.96 -31.15 5.01
C PHE A 560 -11.82 -31.04 3.99
N ILE A 561 -12.14 -30.77 2.71
CA ILE A 561 -11.12 -30.56 1.67
C ILE A 561 -10.21 -29.38 2.02
N GLU A 562 -10.78 -28.29 2.55
CA GLU A 562 -10.02 -27.11 2.97
C GLU A 562 -9.07 -27.42 4.13
N ILE A 563 -9.58 -27.99 5.23
CA ILE A 563 -8.79 -28.33 6.42
C ILE A 563 -7.71 -29.37 6.08
N ALA A 564 -8.06 -30.41 5.32
CA ALA A 564 -7.10 -31.45 4.94
C ALA A 564 -6.01 -30.90 4.01
N GLY A 565 -6.38 -30.08 3.02
CA GLY A 565 -5.43 -29.43 2.12
C GLY A 565 -4.47 -28.50 2.86
N GLU A 566 -4.97 -27.71 3.80
CA GLU A 566 -4.16 -26.82 4.63
C GLU A 566 -3.19 -27.61 5.53
N ALA A 567 -3.68 -28.62 6.25
CA ALA A 567 -2.86 -29.46 7.12
C ALA A 567 -1.72 -30.15 6.35
N ILE A 568 -2.02 -30.73 5.18
CA ILE A 568 -1.00 -31.39 4.34
C ILE A 568 0.03 -30.38 3.84
N ASN A 569 -0.40 -29.24 3.31
CA ASN A 569 0.51 -28.23 2.78
C ASN A 569 1.39 -27.61 3.89
N ARG A 570 0.84 -27.44 5.09
CA ARG A 570 1.59 -27.01 6.28
C ARG A 570 2.70 -28.00 6.62
N SER A 571 2.35 -29.29 6.74
CA SER A 571 3.32 -30.36 7.03
C SER A 571 4.40 -30.47 5.95
N LYS A 572 4.05 -30.31 4.66
CA LYS A 572 5.03 -30.24 3.57
C LYS A 572 6.01 -29.09 3.74
N ARG A 573 5.53 -27.88 4.07
CA ARG A 573 6.40 -26.71 4.28
C ARG A 573 7.39 -26.95 5.41
N LEU A 574 6.94 -27.51 6.53
CA LEU A 574 7.80 -27.83 7.67
C LEU A 574 8.84 -28.90 7.33
N ALA A 575 8.45 -29.97 6.64
CA ALA A 575 9.36 -31.05 6.25
C ALA A 575 10.46 -30.58 5.28
N ILE A 576 10.14 -29.64 4.37
CA ILE A 576 11.12 -29.04 3.46
C ILE A 576 12.19 -28.26 4.23
N VAL A 577 11.81 -27.61 5.33
CA VAL A 577 12.70 -26.77 6.15
C VAL A 577 13.58 -27.65 7.05
N ASP A 578 13.01 -28.67 7.70
CA ASP A 578 13.74 -29.63 8.53
C ASP A 578 14.89 -30.31 7.76
N GLY A 579 14.66 -30.60 6.48
CA GLY A 579 15.58 -31.33 5.61
C GLY A 579 16.65 -30.47 4.92
N ILE A 580 16.68 -29.16 5.17
CA ILE A 580 17.53 -28.25 4.40
C ILE A 580 18.98 -28.28 4.88
N LYS A 581 19.89 -28.46 3.93
CA LYS A 581 21.34 -28.35 4.15
C LYS A 581 21.90 -27.29 3.22
N TYR A 582 22.57 -26.30 3.79
CA TYR A 582 23.24 -25.25 3.04
C TYR A 582 24.71 -25.59 2.84
N GLN A 583 25.23 -25.23 1.67
CA GLN A 583 26.65 -25.29 1.35
C GLN A 583 27.06 -23.97 0.69
N ARG A 584 28.21 -23.45 1.10
CA ARG A 584 28.82 -22.27 0.50
C ARG A 584 29.21 -22.56 -0.94
N ILE A 585 28.85 -21.67 -1.87
CA ILE A 585 29.07 -21.87 -3.32
C ILE A 585 30.56 -21.72 -3.69
N GLY A 586 31.32 -20.99 -2.88
CA GLY A 586 32.76 -20.81 -3.01
C GLY A 586 33.23 -19.53 -2.34
N ASP A 587 34.52 -19.19 -2.52
CA ASP A 587 35.10 -17.94 -2.03
C ASP A 587 34.79 -16.73 -2.92
N SER A 588 34.51 -16.97 -4.21
CA SER A 588 34.24 -15.94 -5.22
C SER A 588 32.78 -15.46 -5.26
N GLU A 589 31.84 -16.21 -4.67
CA GLU A 589 30.42 -15.89 -4.67
C GLU A 589 30.01 -15.19 -3.37
N TYR A 590 29.94 -13.85 -3.40
CA TYR A 590 29.58 -13.02 -2.26
C TYR A 590 28.88 -11.72 -2.67
N TYR A 591 28.23 -11.09 -1.70
CA TYR A 591 27.72 -9.74 -1.82
C TYR A 591 28.86 -8.73 -1.66
N ALA A 592 29.17 -8.01 -2.74
CA ALA A 592 30.22 -6.99 -2.76
C ALA A 592 29.84 -5.81 -1.85
N GLN A 593 30.82 -5.28 -1.10
CA GLN A 593 30.57 -4.19 -0.16
C GLN A 593 30.17 -2.89 -0.88
N GLU A 594 30.63 -2.72 -2.12
CA GLU A 594 30.31 -1.59 -3.01
C GLU A 594 28.81 -1.51 -3.33
N LEU A 595 28.03 -2.57 -3.06
CA LEU A 595 26.57 -2.53 -3.19
C LEU A 595 25.92 -1.53 -2.21
N PHE A 596 26.54 -1.26 -1.06
CA PHE A 596 26.08 -0.20 -0.14
C PHE A 596 26.19 1.22 -0.74
N GLU A 597 27.03 1.40 -1.77
CA GLU A 597 27.23 2.68 -2.45
C GLU A 597 26.45 2.76 -3.77
N LYS A 598 26.29 1.63 -4.46
CA LYS A 598 25.61 1.56 -5.76
C LYS A 598 24.09 1.52 -5.64
N GLU A 599 23.56 0.87 -4.60
CA GLU A 599 22.13 0.75 -4.37
C GLU A 599 21.66 1.87 -3.44
N GLU A 600 21.11 2.95 -4.02
CA GLU A 600 20.63 4.09 -3.25
C GLU A 600 19.49 3.70 -2.31
N LEU A 601 19.72 3.83 -1.01
CA LEU A 601 18.68 3.67 0.00
C LEU A 601 17.88 4.98 0.11
N THR A 602 16.55 4.90 0.11
CA THR A 602 15.67 6.04 0.38
C THR A 602 14.75 5.72 1.54
N GLY A 603 14.40 6.73 2.34
CA GLY A 603 13.34 6.59 3.35
C GLY A 603 12.66 7.92 3.62
N TYR A 604 11.87 8.00 4.69
CA TYR A 604 11.11 9.18 5.08
C TYR A 604 11.53 9.63 6.47
N LEU A 605 11.66 10.93 6.70
CA LEU A 605 12.12 11.52 7.97
C LEU A 605 11.45 10.93 9.21
N LYS A 606 10.12 10.70 9.16
CA LYS A 606 9.34 10.15 10.28
C LYS A 606 9.69 8.69 10.62
N ASN A 607 10.28 7.96 9.68
CA ASN A 607 10.63 6.56 9.79
C ASN A 607 12.16 6.34 9.82
N MET A 608 12.93 7.43 9.96
CA MET A 608 14.38 7.38 10.03
C MET A 608 14.84 7.68 11.44
N LEU A 609 15.64 6.76 12.00
CA LEU A 609 16.54 7.15 13.08
C LEU A 609 17.66 7.99 12.44
N SER A 610 17.61 9.30 12.70
CA SER A 610 18.57 10.26 12.15
C SER A 610 19.81 10.36 13.04
N GLU A 611 20.90 10.88 12.48
CA GLU A 611 22.17 11.14 13.21
C GLU A 611 22.84 9.90 13.82
N THR A 612 22.62 8.72 13.24
CA THR A 612 23.26 7.49 13.71
C THR A 612 24.77 7.53 13.54
N LYS A 613 25.52 7.28 14.60
CA LYS A 613 26.99 7.30 14.65
C LYS A 613 27.60 5.94 14.51
N LYS A 614 26.87 4.85 14.78
CA LYS A 614 27.36 3.46 14.72
C LYS A 614 26.85 2.69 13.50
N SER A 615 25.87 3.21 12.78
CA SER A 615 25.31 2.61 11.57
C SER A 615 26.20 2.81 10.34
N VAL A 616 26.20 1.82 9.43
CA VAL A 616 26.80 1.95 8.09
C VAL A 616 26.16 3.06 7.26
N TYR A 617 24.90 3.40 7.54
CA TYR A 617 24.21 4.52 6.90
C TYR A 617 24.12 5.74 7.83
N GLU A 618 24.02 6.94 7.25
CA GLU A 618 23.83 8.18 8.02
C GLU A 618 22.48 8.24 8.76
N SER A 619 21.52 7.43 8.32
CA SER A 619 20.22 7.26 8.96
C SER A 619 19.75 5.83 8.76
N VAL A 620 18.93 5.32 9.68
CA VAL A 620 18.40 3.96 9.60
C VAL A 620 16.92 4.02 9.26
N VAL A 621 16.54 3.45 8.12
CA VAL A 621 15.14 3.37 7.68
C VAL A 621 14.46 2.22 8.41
N CYS A 622 13.48 2.50 9.25
CA CYS A 622 12.73 1.52 10.01
C CYS A 622 11.30 1.38 9.44
N ASP A 623 10.89 0.14 9.18
CA ASP A 623 9.57 -0.18 8.62
C ASP A 623 8.53 -0.46 9.70
N SER A 624 8.98 -0.76 10.92
CA SER A 624 8.13 -1.03 12.08
C SER A 624 8.62 -0.29 13.32
N GLU A 625 7.73 -0.11 14.29
CA GLU A 625 8.10 0.46 15.59
C GLU A 625 9.10 -0.42 16.34
N VAL A 626 9.03 -1.75 16.16
CA VAL A 626 9.98 -2.71 16.74
C VAL A 626 11.39 -2.48 16.21
N GLU A 627 11.53 -2.34 14.88
CA GLU A 627 12.81 -2.00 14.26
C GLU A 627 13.33 -0.63 14.72
N SER A 628 12.44 0.36 14.88
CA SER A 628 12.83 1.68 15.36
C SER A 628 13.34 1.65 16.79
N GLY A 629 12.68 0.91 17.69
CA GLY A 629 13.16 0.72 19.06
C GLY A 629 14.48 -0.04 19.11
N PHE A 630 14.61 -1.09 18.29
CA PHE A 630 15.83 -1.88 18.19
C PHE A 630 17.03 -1.06 17.69
N ALA A 631 16.84 -0.24 16.65
CA ALA A 631 17.88 0.65 16.14
C ALA A 631 18.32 1.71 17.17
N ASP A 632 17.36 2.26 17.92
CA ASP A 632 17.63 3.24 18.98
C ASP A 632 18.43 2.61 20.14
N ASP A 633 18.08 1.38 20.54
CA ASP A 633 18.83 0.61 21.53
C ASP A 633 20.28 0.32 21.07
N LEU A 634 20.46 -0.07 19.80
CA LEU A 634 21.79 -0.30 19.22
C LEU A 634 22.65 0.96 19.23
N GLU A 635 22.06 2.11 18.89
CA GLU A 635 22.76 3.38 18.84
C GLU A 635 23.20 3.85 20.24
N LYS A 636 22.34 3.66 21.25
CA LYS A 636 22.60 4.07 22.64
C LYS A 636 23.56 3.15 23.39
N ASN A 637 23.71 1.89 22.98
CA ASN A 637 24.51 0.92 23.74
C ASN A 637 26.00 0.98 23.38
N ASP A 638 26.87 1.23 24.37
CA ASP A 638 28.33 1.37 24.17
C ASP A 638 29.07 0.09 23.78
N ALA A 639 28.49 -1.08 24.05
CA ALA A 639 29.04 -2.36 23.62
C ALA A 639 28.91 -2.53 22.10
N VAL A 640 27.92 -1.90 21.46
CA VAL A 640 27.75 -1.92 20.00
C VAL A 640 28.79 -1.01 19.35
N LYS A 641 29.61 -1.59 18.48
CA LYS A 641 30.66 -0.86 17.75
C LYS A 641 30.24 -0.46 16.35
N VAL A 642 29.58 -1.37 15.64
CA VAL A 642 28.99 -1.09 14.33
C VAL A 642 27.77 -1.97 14.11
N TYR A 643 26.78 -1.45 13.40
CA TYR A 643 25.65 -2.23 12.91
C TYR A 643 25.22 -1.80 11.51
N ALA A 644 24.51 -2.67 10.83
CA ALA A 644 23.86 -2.39 9.55
C ALA A 644 22.46 -2.98 9.54
N LYS A 645 21.47 -2.19 9.15
CA LYS A 645 20.22 -2.76 8.64
C LYS A 645 20.50 -3.34 7.26
N LEU A 646 20.28 -4.64 7.10
CA LEU A 646 20.64 -5.35 5.88
C LEU A 646 19.68 -4.96 4.74
N PRO A 647 20.19 -4.42 3.61
CA PRO A 647 19.32 -3.92 2.56
C PRO A 647 18.57 -5.04 1.82
N GLY A 648 17.52 -4.63 1.09
CA GLY A 648 16.68 -5.51 0.28
C GLY A 648 17.44 -6.42 -0.70
N TRP A 649 18.61 -6.02 -1.19
CA TRP A 649 19.41 -6.82 -2.12
C TRP A 649 20.14 -8.00 -1.45
N PHE A 650 20.28 -8.01 -0.12
CA PHE A 650 20.92 -9.11 0.61
C PHE A 650 19.91 -10.26 0.81
N LYS A 651 20.01 -11.32 0.00
CA LYS A 651 19.03 -12.40 -0.05
C LYS A 651 19.65 -13.77 0.24
N VAL A 652 19.02 -14.49 1.15
CA VAL A 652 19.25 -15.91 1.41
C VAL A 652 18.26 -16.72 0.58
N PRO A 653 18.72 -17.61 -0.32
CA PRO A 653 17.83 -18.44 -1.12
C PRO A 653 17.17 -19.48 -0.22
N THR A 654 15.85 -19.61 -0.28
CA THR A 654 15.10 -20.64 0.45
C THR A 654 14.10 -21.32 -0.48
N PRO A 655 13.68 -22.57 -0.19
CA PRO A 655 12.64 -23.25 -0.96
C PRO A 655 11.26 -22.59 -0.87
N LEU A 656 11.09 -21.59 0.02
CA LEU A 656 9.85 -20.82 0.20
C LEU A 656 9.94 -19.41 -0.41
N GLY A 657 10.94 -19.18 -1.26
CA GLY A 657 11.32 -17.88 -1.84
C GLY A 657 12.37 -17.15 -1.00
N SER A 658 12.99 -16.11 -1.56
CA SER A 658 14.09 -15.39 -0.92
C SER A 658 13.74 -14.88 0.49
N TYR A 659 14.73 -14.96 1.38
CA TYR A 659 14.69 -14.47 2.76
C TYR A 659 15.73 -13.35 2.92
N ASN A 660 15.45 -12.34 3.72
CA ASN A 660 16.32 -11.20 3.98
C ASN A 660 16.33 -10.99 5.49
N PRO A 661 17.43 -11.29 6.19
CA PRO A 661 17.56 -10.97 7.61
C PRO A 661 17.59 -9.45 7.83
N ASP A 662 17.19 -8.99 9.02
CA ASP A 662 17.03 -7.57 9.30
C ASP A 662 18.35 -6.83 9.62
N TRP A 663 19.20 -7.39 10.49
CA TRP A 663 20.36 -6.67 11.04
C TRP A 663 21.64 -7.50 11.01
N ALA A 664 22.77 -6.79 10.90
CA ALA A 664 24.09 -7.29 11.24
C ALA A 664 24.70 -6.40 12.33
N VAL A 665 25.23 -6.97 13.40
CA VAL A 665 25.70 -6.22 14.59
C VAL A 665 27.05 -6.75 15.05
N LEU A 666 27.97 -5.84 15.38
CA LEU A 666 29.21 -6.11 16.08
C LEU A 666 29.14 -5.57 17.51
N ILE A 667 29.30 -6.46 18.48
CA ILE A 667 29.39 -6.15 19.91
C ILE A 667 30.81 -6.41 20.39
N GLU A 668 31.35 -5.54 21.24
CA GLU A 668 32.61 -5.75 21.95
C GLU A 668 32.33 -5.86 23.45
N THR A 669 32.76 -6.97 24.06
CA THR A 669 32.61 -7.22 25.49
C THR A 669 33.57 -6.33 26.30
N PRO A 670 33.34 -6.15 27.61
CA PRO A 670 34.28 -5.42 28.47
C PRO A 670 35.71 -5.98 28.46
N ASP A 671 35.85 -7.28 28.21
CA ASP A 671 37.14 -7.98 28.12
C ASP A 671 37.82 -7.82 26.74
N GLY A 672 37.20 -7.06 25.82
CA GLY A 672 37.72 -6.78 24.48
C GLY A 672 37.42 -7.86 23.44
N GLU A 673 36.57 -8.84 23.77
CA GLU A 673 36.15 -9.87 22.83
C GLU A 673 35.11 -9.32 21.84
N ARG A 674 35.26 -9.67 20.56
CA ARG A 674 34.38 -9.21 19.48
C ARG A 674 33.40 -10.29 19.08
N LEU A 675 32.12 -10.02 19.27
CA LEU A 675 31.01 -10.90 18.95
C LEU A 675 30.21 -10.36 17.77
N TYR A 676 29.92 -11.23 16.80
CA TYR A 676 29.27 -10.88 15.55
C TYR A 676 27.90 -11.53 15.49
N PHE A 677 26.89 -10.76 15.12
CA PHE A 677 25.51 -11.23 15.08
C PHE A 677 24.83 -10.90 13.76
N VAL A 678 23.98 -11.82 13.31
CA VAL A 678 22.88 -11.53 12.39
C VAL A 678 21.60 -11.63 13.17
N VAL A 679 20.79 -10.58 13.18
CA VAL A 679 19.59 -10.52 14.02
C VAL A 679 18.36 -10.36 13.14
N GLU A 680 17.38 -11.24 13.37
CA GLU A 680 16.00 -11.08 12.87
C GLU A 680 15.16 -10.44 13.97
N THR A 681 14.54 -9.30 13.67
CA THR A 681 13.60 -8.64 14.58
C THR A 681 12.19 -9.17 14.37
N LYS A 682 11.58 -9.72 15.42
CA LYS A 682 10.22 -10.26 15.32
C LYS A 682 9.20 -9.28 15.89
N GLY A 683 8.28 -8.81 15.03
CA GLY A 683 7.06 -8.16 15.48
C GLY A 683 6.14 -9.20 16.11
N GLY A 684 5.70 -8.96 17.35
CA GLY A 684 4.78 -9.88 18.03
C GLY A 684 3.50 -10.10 17.21
N LEU A 685 3.05 -11.36 17.20
CA LEU A 685 1.86 -11.96 16.56
C LEU A 685 2.04 -12.47 15.13
N PHE A 686 2.18 -13.79 14.99
CA PHE A 686 1.42 -14.53 13.97
C PHE A 686 1.03 -15.90 14.53
N THR A 687 -0.25 -16.10 14.84
CA THR A 687 -0.85 -17.41 15.16
C THR A 687 -1.47 -18.09 13.94
N ASP A 688 -1.25 -17.56 12.73
CA ASP A 688 -1.80 -18.05 11.45
C ASP A 688 -0.71 -18.66 10.55
N ASP A 689 -1.15 -19.28 9.45
CA ASP A 689 -0.35 -19.93 8.38
C ASP A 689 0.80 -19.06 7.79
N VAL A 690 0.76 -17.73 7.98
CA VAL A 690 1.82 -16.76 7.64
C VAL A 690 3.00 -16.84 8.63
N GLY A 691 2.71 -17.02 9.91
CA GLY A 691 3.71 -17.21 10.96
C GLY A 691 4.53 -18.48 10.74
N ASP A 692 3.91 -19.53 10.18
CA ASP A 692 4.63 -20.76 9.83
C ASP A 692 5.62 -20.54 8.68
N ARG A 693 5.23 -19.76 7.66
CA ARG A 693 6.11 -19.48 6.51
C ARG A 693 7.27 -18.56 6.88
N GLU A 694 7.01 -17.56 7.72
CA GLU A 694 8.04 -16.68 8.25
C GLU A 694 8.98 -17.44 9.20
N SER A 695 8.44 -18.22 10.13
CA SER A 695 9.24 -19.07 11.03
C SER A 695 10.09 -20.08 10.24
N ALA A 696 9.54 -20.66 9.17
CA ALA A 696 10.28 -21.53 8.27
C ALA A 696 11.44 -20.82 7.54
N LYS A 697 11.26 -19.56 7.14
CA LYS A 697 12.35 -18.75 6.57
C LYS A 697 13.42 -18.40 7.60
N ILE A 698 13.01 -18.13 8.85
CA ILE A 698 13.92 -17.91 9.98
C ILE A 698 14.77 -19.17 10.24
N GLU A 699 14.17 -20.35 10.22
CA GLU A 699 14.91 -21.62 10.34
C GLU A 699 15.88 -21.83 9.15
N CYS A 700 15.46 -21.47 7.94
CA CYS A 700 16.37 -21.44 6.78
C CYS A 700 17.55 -20.47 7.00
N GLY A 701 17.28 -19.29 7.56
CA GLY A 701 18.31 -18.31 7.95
C GLY A 701 19.30 -18.88 8.95
N LYS A 702 18.82 -19.53 10.02
CA LYS A 702 19.68 -20.24 10.99
C LYS A 702 20.59 -21.26 10.32
N ALA A 703 20.04 -22.10 9.45
CA ALA A 703 20.81 -23.12 8.73
C ALA A 703 21.83 -22.52 7.76
N HIS A 704 21.47 -21.42 7.08
CA HIS A 704 22.35 -20.67 6.19
C HIS A 704 23.58 -20.11 6.94
N PHE A 705 23.37 -19.34 8.01
CA PHE A 705 24.48 -18.74 8.75
C PHE A 705 25.32 -19.77 9.52
N LYS A 706 24.70 -20.90 9.92
CA LYS A 706 25.45 -22.06 10.43
C LYS A 706 26.40 -22.64 9.39
N ALA A 707 26.01 -22.70 8.12
CA ALA A 707 26.89 -23.16 7.04
C ALA A 707 28.02 -22.16 6.70
N LEU A 708 27.85 -20.87 7.06
CA LEU A 708 28.87 -19.83 6.92
C LEU A 708 29.83 -19.75 8.13
N ALA A 709 29.61 -20.54 9.19
CA ALA A 709 30.41 -20.53 10.40
C ALA A 709 31.79 -21.21 10.21
N VAL A 710 32.61 -20.67 9.32
CA VAL A 710 33.97 -21.17 8.98
C VAL A 710 35.10 -20.38 9.65
N HIS A 711 34.79 -19.22 10.23
CA HIS A 711 35.76 -18.38 10.94
C HIS A 711 35.88 -18.81 12.42
N GLU A 712 37.01 -18.54 13.07
CA GLU A 712 37.23 -18.82 14.50
C GLU A 712 36.19 -18.13 15.42
N ALA A 713 35.69 -16.96 15.01
CA ALA A 713 34.58 -16.26 15.66
C ALA A 713 33.47 -16.01 14.62
N PRO A 714 32.59 -16.98 14.33
CA PRO A 714 31.57 -16.84 13.29
C PRO A 714 30.43 -15.92 13.74
N ALA A 715 29.66 -15.39 12.78
CA ALA A 715 28.46 -14.63 13.12
C ALA A 715 27.36 -15.55 13.65
N ALA A 716 26.84 -15.25 14.84
CA ALA A 716 25.72 -15.97 15.44
C ALA A 716 24.39 -15.41 14.92
N TYR A 717 23.49 -16.29 14.48
CA TYR A 717 22.15 -15.89 14.08
C TYR A 717 21.20 -15.90 15.28
N VAL A 718 20.51 -14.78 15.53
CA VAL A 718 19.62 -14.58 16.69
C VAL A 718 18.27 -14.04 16.22
N VAL A 719 17.21 -14.50 16.87
CA VAL A 719 15.86 -13.92 16.73
C VAL A 719 15.57 -13.16 18.02
N ALA A 720 15.23 -11.87 17.91
CA ALA A 720 15.06 -10.98 19.05
C ALA A 720 13.86 -10.04 18.85
N ASN A 721 13.21 -9.66 19.94
CA ASN A 721 12.18 -8.61 19.91
C ASN A 721 12.80 -7.27 20.34
N LYS A 722 13.78 -7.31 21.25
CA LYS A 722 14.50 -6.14 21.77
C LYS A 722 16.00 -6.43 21.80
N PHE A 723 16.83 -5.39 21.81
CA PHE A 723 18.29 -5.59 21.82
C PHE A 723 18.79 -6.30 23.09
N ALA A 724 18.06 -6.17 24.20
CA ALA A 724 18.34 -6.91 25.44
C ALA A 724 18.36 -8.44 25.24
N ASP A 725 17.56 -8.98 24.31
CA ASP A 725 17.55 -10.42 24.01
C ASP A 725 18.86 -10.88 23.35
N VAL A 726 19.50 -10.00 22.59
CA VAL A 726 20.82 -10.24 21.97
C VAL A 726 21.91 -10.17 23.02
N LEU A 727 21.84 -9.20 23.93
CA LEU A 727 22.78 -9.09 25.05
C LEU A 727 22.71 -10.27 26.01
N ALA A 728 21.55 -10.91 26.19
CA ALA A 728 21.43 -12.12 26.98
C ALA A 728 22.16 -13.34 26.38
N ARG A 729 22.66 -13.22 25.13
CA ARG A 729 23.47 -14.23 24.43
C ARG A 729 24.97 -13.91 24.43
N VAL A 730 25.34 -12.73 24.91
CA VAL A 730 26.71 -12.27 25.18
C VAL A 730 27.08 -12.69 26.59
#